data_AF-A0A484NNA4-F1
#
_entry.id   AF-A0A484NNA4-F1
#
_cell.length_a   1.000
_cell.length_b   1.000
_cell.length_c   1.000
_cell.angle_alpha   90.00
_cell.angle_beta   90.00
_cell.angle_gamma   90.00
#
_symmetry.space_group_name_H-M   'P 1'
#
loop_
_entity.id
_entity.type
_entity.pdbx_description
1 polymer ?
#
loop_
_entity_poly.entity_id
_entity_poly.type
_entity_poly.pdbx_seq_one_letter_code
_entity_poly.pdbx_strand_id
1 'polypeptide(L)'
;MSSELIFFLTISLLCPAFSSCTSASKATWVQSGFWYAGSEFPVPDIDSSLYTHLVFAFAHINPSTYELYISHSDQPYISTFTEIVRRKNPSVKTVLSIWAGEEEATHFFSMANQSAHRKPFIKSSIQTAREYGFHGLDLYGVLPNNMQSDMGAFMDEWRASVNSDTRAPRLILTMGAHYSPTLDSMTYPVNSIVRNFDWIHLRSYDYYRPTRDNFTGPHSALYDPLRKLNTDYGIKEWFRKGCPPDKLTIGLPFHGYAWTLVNPRDNTVGSPAKGLAITQDGSMSYRYIKMYMGGYNVAPVYNSTYAANYFTVESFWIGYDDVEAIKTKVSYAKEKGLRGYTIFQVPSDDADWLLSRAAKGTKDSEHDTRGSELAILLPACTMGAFLLCVAICCVTRKAVRRKGNYSGNRKLNQRPADGNLQIYSFAQMKVATDHFSLQNKLGEGGFGPVYKGKLPNGQEIAVKRLSQSSVQGVEEFQNEVTLSVKLQHVNLLRVQGFCSEKEEKMLVYEYMPNKSLDCHIYEPSKRVQLNWEKRVQIIKGIIQGLIYIQEYSAFTVIHRDLKASNILLDDEMKPRISDFGIAKIFCTKDNQANTGRIIGTYGCVPPEYVKGGIYSRKYDVYSFGVLLLQIISGKKNDCTYGTDKNQTLLEYAYEMCKTDRSEEFTDPSLDDAMSPCKMKRCLQVALLCVQERWEDRPSMLEVYSMLSYESRTLPAPKMPAFARQAGQDEGGYGDLSPCGKEDCSMNFATTSTSELIPR
;
A
#
# COMPACT_ATOMS: atom_id res chain seq x y z
N MET A 1 77.38 -6.46 -0.16
CA MET A 1 76.12 -6.03 0.49
C MET A 1 75.09 -5.94 -0.63
N SER A 2 74.30 -6.99 -0.90
CA SER A 2 73.04 -7.36 -0.22
C SER A 2 72.07 -6.16 -0.19
N SER A 3 70.84 -6.21 -0.68
CA SER A 3 70.02 -7.33 -1.13
C SER A 3 68.72 -6.69 -1.65
N GLU A 4 68.48 -6.79 -2.95
CA GLU A 4 67.14 -6.71 -3.55
C GLU A 4 66.91 -8.04 -4.26
N LEU A 5 65.62 -8.40 -4.41
CA LEU A 5 65.06 -9.60 -5.04
C LEU A 5 65.02 -10.89 -4.18
N ILE A 6 63.87 -11.55 -4.30
CA ILE A 6 63.46 -12.88 -3.79
C ILE A 6 62.75 -12.85 -2.43
N PHE A 7 61.42 -12.71 -2.46
CA PHE A 7 60.53 -13.64 -1.75
C PHE A 7 59.09 -13.56 -2.34
N PHE A 8 58.96 -13.98 -3.60
CA PHE A 8 57.73 -14.53 -4.15
C PHE A 8 57.82 -16.07 -4.05
N LEU A 9 56.69 -16.73 -3.80
CA LEU A 9 56.48 -18.19 -3.71
C LEU A 9 57.00 -18.92 -2.47
N THR A 10 56.09 -19.24 -1.54
CA THR A 10 55.72 -20.62 -1.14
C THR A 10 54.81 -20.57 0.10
N ILE A 11 53.59 -21.07 -0.04
CA ILE A 11 52.82 -21.95 0.88
C ILE A 11 51.37 -21.92 0.38
N SER A 12 51.17 -22.68 -0.68
CA SER A 12 49.93 -23.40 -0.92
C SER A 12 50.01 -24.65 -0.06
N LEU A 13 49.20 -24.75 1.00
CA LEU A 13 48.75 -25.99 1.68
C LEU A 13 48.19 -25.59 3.05
N LEU A 14 46.85 -25.49 3.13
CA LEU A 14 46.01 -25.95 4.24
C LEU A 14 44.56 -25.49 3.98
N CYS A 15 43.81 -26.32 3.24
CA CYS A 15 42.36 -26.36 3.35
C CYS A 15 41.98 -26.84 4.76
N PRO A 16 40.89 -26.30 5.32
CA PRO A 16 39.82 -27.15 5.81
C PRO A 16 38.60 -26.95 4.93
N ALA A 17 38.00 -28.07 4.55
CA ALA A 17 36.79 -28.16 3.77
C ALA A 17 35.67 -27.32 4.39
N PHE A 18 35.29 -26.23 3.73
CA PHE A 18 33.94 -25.72 3.80
C PHE A 18 33.23 -26.14 2.52
N SER A 19 32.24 -27.00 2.73
CA SER A 19 31.33 -27.55 1.74
C SER A 19 30.93 -26.51 0.69
N SER A 20 31.02 -26.93 -0.56
CA SER A 20 30.41 -26.31 -1.72
C SER A 20 28.90 -26.13 -1.49
N CYS A 21 28.51 -25.03 -0.86
CA CYS A 21 27.17 -24.48 -1.03
C CYS A 21 27.19 -23.83 -2.41
N THR A 22 26.73 -24.56 -3.40
CA THR A 22 26.30 -24.01 -4.69
C THR A 22 25.53 -22.72 -4.41
N SER A 23 26.00 -21.60 -4.94
CA SER A 23 25.22 -20.37 -4.91
C SER A 23 23.94 -20.66 -5.68
N ALA A 24 22.83 -20.87 -4.97
CA ALA A 24 21.52 -20.81 -5.59
C ALA A 24 21.44 -19.42 -6.25
N SER A 25 21.43 -19.39 -7.59
CA SER A 25 21.25 -18.16 -8.34
C SER A 25 19.99 -17.49 -7.78
N LYS A 26 20.11 -16.30 -7.20
CA LYS A 26 18.95 -15.50 -6.81
C LYS A 26 18.05 -15.42 -8.05
N ALA A 27 16.89 -16.05 -8.00
CA ALA A 27 15.96 -16.06 -9.12
C ALA A 27 15.65 -14.60 -9.51
N THR A 28 15.75 -14.28 -10.79
CA THR A 28 15.50 -12.93 -11.30
C THR A 28 14.04 -12.54 -11.07
N TRP A 29 13.82 -11.34 -10.53
CA TRP A 29 12.50 -10.76 -10.28
C TRP A 29 11.64 -10.75 -11.55
N VAL A 30 10.41 -11.26 -11.49
CA VAL A 30 9.53 -11.38 -12.66
C VAL A 30 8.84 -10.05 -12.96
N GLN A 31 9.01 -9.60 -14.19
CA GLN A 31 8.32 -8.47 -14.80
C GLN A 31 7.66 -9.01 -16.06
N SER A 32 6.37 -9.37 -15.95
CA SER A 32 5.61 -10.01 -17.01
C SER A 32 4.54 -9.09 -17.59
N GLY A 33 4.19 -9.26 -18.85
CA GLY A 33 3.12 -8.49 -19.49
C GLY A 33 2.40 -9.29 -20.58
N PHE A 34 1.06 -9.15 -20.63
CA PHE A 34 0.20 -9.80 -21.62
C PHE A 34 0.07 -8.96 -22.90
N TRP A 35 0.03 -9.67 -24.03
CA TRP A 35 -0.32 -9.15 -25.35
C TRP A 35 -1.24 -10.16 -26.05
N TYR A 36 -2.28 -9.69 -26.72
CA TYR A 36 -3.13 -10.51 -27.59
C TYR A 36 -3.37 -9.85 -28.95
N ALA A 37 -3.68 -10.68 -29.96
CA ALA A 37 -3.77 -10.26 -31.36
C ALA A 37 -4.86 -9.21 -31.63
N GLY A 38 -6.00 -9.29 -30.96
CA GLY A 38 -7.09 -8.32 -31.07
C GLY A 38 -6.85 -6.98 -30.35
N SER A 39 -5.65 -6.72 -29.79
CA SER A 39 -5.37 -5.44 -29.15
C SER A 39 -5.10 -4.28 -30.12
N GLU A 40 -5.07 -4.57 -31.43
CA GLU A 40 -4.69 -3.63 -32.52
C GLU A 40 -3.31 -2.97 -32.34
N PHE A 41 -2.50 -3.42 -31.36
CA PHE A 41 -1.18 -2.88 -31.07
C PHE A 41 -0.09 -3.75 -31.71
N PRO A 42 0.73 -3.22 -32.64
CA PRO A 42 1.73 -4.01 -33.35
C PRO A 42 2.78 -4.61 -32.43
N VAL A 43 3.05 -5.92 -32.56
CA VAL A 43 4.11 -6.62 -31.81
C VAL A 43 5.48 -5.93 -31.91
N PRO A 44 5.93 -5.42 -33.08
CA PRO A 44 7.21 -4.72 -33.19
C PRO A 44 7.32 -3.47 -32.31
N ASP A 45 6.21 -2.85 -31.95
CA ASP A 45 6.19 -1.61 -31.18
C ASP A 45 6.38 -1.84 -29.68
N ILE A 46 6.18 -3.08 -29.20
CA ILE A 46 6.39 -3.44 -27.80
C ILE A 46 7.83 -3.10 -27.36
N ASP A 47 7.98 -2.30 -26.31
CA ASP A 47 9.28 -2.12 -25.64
C ASP A 47 9.60 -3.31 -24.74
N SER A 48 10.06 -4.40 -25.36
CA SER A 48 10.39 -5.63 -24.65
C SER A 48 11.54 -5.47 -23.66
N SER A 49 12.29 -4.36 -23.69
CA SER A 49 13.33 -4.08 -22.70
C SER A 49 12.75 -3.86 -21.30
N LEU A 50 11.47 -3.48 -21.19
CA LEU A 50 10.79 -3.25 -19.92
C LEU A 50 10.35 -4.53 -19.20
N TYR A 51 10.47 -5.69 -19.88
CA TYR A 51 9.94 -6.96 -19.39
C TYR A 51 11.02 -8.05 -19.34
N THR A 52 10.85 -8.95 -18.38
CA THR A 52 11.61 -10.22 -18.32
C THR A 52 10.87 -11.34 -19.04
N HIS A 53 9.53 -11.28 -19.02
CA HIS A 53 8.63 -12.25 -19.62
C HIS A 53 7.54 -11.51 -20.41
N LEU A 54 7.21 -12.00 -21.60
CA LEU A 54 6.08 -11.52 -22.39
C LEU A 54 5.16 -12.69 -22.71
N VAL A 55 3.87 -12.50 -22.50
CA VAL A 55 2.86 -13.55 -22.64
C VAL A 55 2.03 -13.29 -23.88
N PHE A 56 2.00 -14.25 -24.81
CA PHE A 56 1.11 -14.25 -25.94
C PHE A 56 -0.21 -14.91 -25.53
N ALA A 57 -1.31 -14.19 -25.68
CA ALA A 57 -2.66 -14.63 -25.36
C ALA A 57 -3.54 -14.62 -26.63
N PHE A 58 -4.39 -15.61 -26.90
CA PHE A 58 -4.53 -16.91 -26.23
C PHE A 58 -4.48 -18.06 -27.25
N ALA A 59 -4.06 -19.22 -26.76
CA ALA A 59 -4.32 -20.51 -27.39
C ALA A 59 -5.57 -21.14 -26.74
N HIS A 60 -6.26 -22.03 -27.47
CA HIS A 60 -7.56 -22.56 -27.08
C HIS A 60 -7.57 -24.09 -27.08
N ILE A 61 -8.51 -24.69 -26.34
CA ILE A 61 -8.63 -26.16 -26.23
C ILE A 61 -9.72 -26.65 -27.19
N ASN A 62 -9.37 -27.54 -28.10
CA ASN A 62 -10.38 -28.14 -29.00
C ASN A 62 -11.31 -29.05 -28.17
N PRO A 63 -12.63 -28.83 -28.18
CA PRO A 63 -13.55 -29.56 -27.31
C PRO A 63 -13.70 -31.05 -27.66
N SER A 64 -13.34 -31.45 -28.89
CA SER A 64 -13.47 -32.83 -29.36
C SER A 64 -12.17 -33.62 -29.26
N THR A 65 -11.03 -33.00 -29.60
CA THR A 65 -9.73 -33.68 -29.59
C THR A 65 -8.93 -33.43 -28.32
N TYR A 66 -9.29 -32.39 -27.56
CA TYR A 66 -8.53 -31.85 -26.42
C TYR A 66 -7.11 -31.40 -26.77
N GLU A 67 -6.82 -31.22 -28.06
CA GLU A 67 -5.56 -30.65 -28.51
C GLU A 67 -5.61 -29.12 -28.46
N LEU A 68 -4.44 -28.51 -28.24
CA LEU A 68 -4.29 -27.07 -28.31
C LEU A 68 -4.40 -26.61 -29.77
N TYR A 69 -5.20 -25.57 -30.02
CA TYR A 69 -5.28 -24.91 -31.32
C TYR A 69 -5.12 -23.40 -31.17
N ILE A 70 -4.69 -22.76 -32.25
CA ILE A 70 -4.55 -21.30 -32.35
C ILE A 70 -5.57 -20.82 -33.37
N SER A 71 -6.32 -19.76 -33.02
CA SER A 71 -7.25 -19.13 -33.96
C SER A 71 -6.54 -18.71 -35.24
N HIS A 72 -7.25 -18.82 -36.38
CA HIS A 72 -6.69 -18.40 -37.66
C HIS A 72 -6.28 -16.92 -37.68
N SER A 73 -6.99 -16.06 -36.92
CA SER A 73 -6.66 -14.64 -36.74
C SER A 73 -5.29 -14.42 -36.10
N ASP A 74 -4.84 -15.36 -35.27
CA ASP A 74 -3.68 -15.19 -34.38
C ASP A 74 -2.41 -15.81 -34.98
N GLN A 75 -2.56 -16.64 -36.03
CA GLN A 75 -1.48 -17.34 -36.74
C GLN A 75 -0.35 -16.42 -37.23
N PRO A 76 -0.62 -15.25 -37.86
CA PRO A 76 0.44 -14.35 -38.30
C PRO A 76 1.28 -13.79 -37.15
N TYR A 77 0.64 -13.59 -35.99
CA TYR A 77 1.29 -13.00 -34.83
C TYR A 77 2.06 -14.03 -34.02
N ILE A 78 1.47 -15.19 -33.74
CA ILE A 78 2.12 -16.23 -32.92
C ILE A 78 3.42 -16.72 -33.54
N SER A 79 3.45 -16.86 -34.87
CA SER A 79 4.60 -17.37 -35.63
C SER A 79 5.84 -16.48 -35.55
N THR A 80 5.65 -15.17 -35.34
CA THR A 80 6.73 -14.18 -35.34
C THR A 80 6.93 -13.52 -33.96
N PHE A 81 6.02 -13.73 -33.01
CA PHE A 81 6.01 -13.04 -31.72
C PHE A 81 7.33 -13.13 -30.97
N THR A 82 7.82 -14.36 -30.75
CA THR A 82 9.07 -14.60 -30.01
C THR A 82 10.27 -13.95 -30.68
N GLU A 83 10.36 -14.06 -32.01
CA GLU A 83 11.47 -13.46 -32.75
C GLU A 83 11.46 -11.93 -32.62
N ILE A 84 10.31 -11.30 -32.87
CA ILE A 84 10.15 -9.85 -32.87
C ILE A 84 10.50 -9.24 -31.51
N VAL A 85 9.91 -9.74 -30.42
CA VAL A 85 10.15 -9.16 -29.09
C VAL A 85 11.60 -9.37 -28.64
N ARG A 86 12.26 -10.43 -29.10
CA ARG A 86 13.68 -10.70 -28.78
C ARG A 86 14.65 -9.81 -29.56
N ARG A 87 14.24 -9.17 -30.67
CA ARG A 87 15.09 -8.20 -31.39
C ARG A 87 15.47 -7.01 -30.50
N LYS A 88 14.52 -6.50 -29.72
CA LYS A 88 14.73 -5.38 -28.76
C LYS A 88 15.30 -5.85 -27.41
N ASN A 89 14.96 -7.05 -26.95
CA ASN A 89 15.48 -7.64 -25.71
C ASN A 89 15.82 -9.12 -25.90
N PRO A 90 17.06 -9.47 -26.26
CA PRO A 90 17.47 -10.86 -26.48
C PRO A 90 17.34 -11.77 -25.24
N SER A 91 17.20 -11.19 -24.04
CA SER A 91 17.06 -11.95 -22.79
C SER A 91 15.60 -12.24 -22.43
N VAL A 92 14.62 -11.58 -23.06
CA VAL A 92 13.20 -11.76 -22.75
C VAL A 92 12.76 -13.21 -23.02
N LYS A 93 11.98 -13.76 -22.10
CA LYS A 93 11.34 -15.06 -22.24
C LYS A 93 9.91 -14.87 -22.70
N THR A 94 9.46 -15.71 -23.61
CA THR A 94 8.08 -15.69 -24.13
C THR A 94 7.29 -16.86 -23.58
N VAL A 95 6.03 -16.63 -23.22
CA VAL A 95 5.13 -17.65 -22.66
C VAL A 95 3.86 -17.67 -23.50
N LEU A 96 3.39 -18.86 -23.88
CA LEU A 96 2.12 -19.04 -24.59
C LEU A 96 1.01 -19.29 -23.56
N SER A 97 0.02 -18.39 -23.50
CA SER A 97 -1.11 -18.51 -22.61
C SER A 97 -2.25 -19.28 -23.23
N ILE A 98 -2.80 -20.22 -22.48
CA ILE A 98 -3.92 -21.08 -22.84
C ILE A 98 -5.15 -20.57 -22.09
N TRP A 99 -6.22 -20.26 -22.81
CA TRP A 99 -7.50 -19.88 -22.22
C TRP A 99 -8.23 -21.11 -21.69
N ALA A 100 -8.73 -21.01 -20.47
CA ALA A 100 -9.50 -22.04 -19.77
C ALA A 100 -10.61 -21.42 -18.89
N GLY A 101 -10.99 -20.17 -19.18
CA GLY A 101 -12.02 -19.44 -18.47
C GLY A 101 -13.38 -19.50 -19.17
N GLU A 102 -14.41 -19.03 -18.46
CA GLU A 102 -15.75 -18.77 -19.01
C GLU A 102 -16.36 -19.98 -19.74
N GLU A 103 -16.81 -19.83 -20.98
CA GLU A 103 -17.45 -20.89 -21.76
C GLU A 103 -16.53 -22.10 -21.98
N GLU A 104 -15.21 -21.88 -22.05
CA GLU A 104 -14.20 -22.94 -22.21
C GLU A 104 -13.86 -23.66 -20.89
N ALA A 105 -14.33 -23.17 -19.74
CA ALA A 105 -14.09 -23.84 -18.46
C ALA A 105 -14.65 -25.28 -18.45
N THR A 106 -15.78 -25.50 -19.11
CA THR A 106 -16.39 -26.84 -19.23
C THR A 106 -15.50 -27.80 -20.03
N HIS A 107 -14.94 -27.33 -21.15
CA HIS A 107 -14.00 -28.09 -21.97
C HIS A 107 -12.71 -28.39 -21.20
N PHE A 108 -12.17 -27.40 -20.48
CA PHE A 108 -10.99 -27.59 -19.64
C PHE A 108 -11.22 -28.65 -18.55
N PHE A 109 -12.33 -28.60 -17.82
CA PHE A 109 -12.60 -29.59 -16.78
C PHE A 109 -12.90 -30.99 -17.36
N SER A 110 -13.54 -31.08 -18.52
CA SER A 110 -13.69 -32.35 -19.24
C SER A 110 -12.33 -32.95 -19.64
N MET A 111 -11.39 -32.10 -20.05
CA MET A 111 -10.01 -32.48 -20.36
C MET A 111 -9.25 -32.93 -19.11
N ALA A 112 -9.30 -32.14 -18.04
CA ALA A 112 -8.56 -32.39 -16.81
C ALA A 112 -9.02 -33.68 -16.08
N ASN A 113 -10.33 -33.98 -16.13
CA ASN A 113 -10.93 -35.07 -15.37
C ASN A 113 -10.59 -36.48 -15.89
N GLN A 114 -10.14 -36.63 -17.14
CA GLN A 114 -9.91 -37.96 -17.71
C GLN A 114 -8.48 -38.11 -18.24
N SER A 115 -7.76 -39.13 -17.77
CA SER A 115 -6.37 -39.39 -18.22
C SER A 115 -6.24 -39.55 -19.73
N ALA A 116 -7.27 -40.09 -20.39
CA ALA A 116 -7.31 -40.21 -21.85
C ALA A 116 -7.34 -38.85 -22.57
N HIS A 117 -7.99 -37.84 -21.98
CA HIS A 117 -8.10 -36.48 -22.54
C HIS A 117 -6.91 -35.59 -22.18
N ARG A 118 -6.29 -35.81 -21.00
CA ARG A 118 -5.09 -35.08 -20.58
C ARG A 118 -3.90 -35.28 -21.52
N LYS A 119 -3.72 -36.48 -22.06
CA LYS A 119 -2.58 -36.84 -22.92
C LYS A 119 -2.51 -36.01 -24.22
N PRO A 120 -3.58 -35.91 -25.05
CA PRO A 120 -3.62 -35.02 -26.21
C PRO A 120 -3.28 -33.57 -25.87
N PHE A 121 -3.88 -33.02 -24.81
CA PHE A 121 -3.63 -31.64 -24.37
C PHE A 121 -2.17 -31.41 -23.98
N ILE A 122 -1.62 -32.27 -23.11
CA ILE A 122 -0.24 -32.14 -22.62
C ILE A 122 0.74 -32.25 -23.78
N LYS A 123 0.53 -33.23 -24.69
CA LYS A 123 1.41 -33.43 -25.84
C LYS A 123 1.35 -32.24 -26.80
N SER A 124 0.15 -31.82 -27.20
CA SER A 124 -0.04 -30.71 -28.14
C SER A 124 0.46 -29.39 -27.56
N SER A 125 0.17 -29.05 -26.30
CA SER A 125 0.66 -27.81 -25.68
C SER A 125 2.19 -27.68 -25.68
N ILE A 126 2.90 -28.76 -25.31
CA ILE A 126 4.37 -28.77 -25.36
C ILE A 126 4.85 -28.67 -26.81
N GLN A 127 4.25 -29.41 -27.75
CA GLN A 127 4.61 -29.36 -29.16
C GLN A 127 4.44 -27.96 -29.75
N THR A 128 3.28 -27.33 -29.55
CA THR A 128 2.98 -25.97 -30.00
C THR A 128 3.95 -24.95 -29.42
N ALA A 129 4.25 -25.02 -28.11
CA ALA A 129 5.23 -24.12 -27.51
C ALA A 129 6.62 -24.26 -28.15
N ARG A 130 7.06 -25.49 -28.44
CA ARG A 130 8.36 -25.72 -29.12
C ARG A 130 8.35 -25.24 -30.57
N GLU A 131 7.28 -25.53 -31.30
CA GLU A 131 7.11 -25.16 -32.71
C GLU A 131 7.21 -23.65 -32.91
N TYR A 132 6.55 -22.87 -32.06
CA TYR A 132 6.56 -21.39 -32.10
C TYR A 132 7.66 -20.75 -31.25
N GLY A 133 8.60 -21.55 -30.73
CA GLY A 133 9.78 -21.05 -29.99
C GLY A 133 9.49 -20.42 -28.62
N PHE A 134 8.34 -20.70 -28.01
CA PHE A 134 8.02 -20.22 -26.66
C PHE A 134 8.88 -20.91 -25.59
N HIS A 135 9.17 -20.14 -24.53
CA HIS A 135 9.97 -20.57 -23.39
C HIS A 135 9.12 -21.11 -22.23
N GLY A 136 7.80 -20.95 -22.30
CA GLY A 136 6.87 -21.42 -21.30
C GLY A 136 5.44 -21.52 -21.80
N LEU A 137 4.60 -22.11 -20.94
CA LEU A 137 3.16 -22.24 -21.10
C LEU A 137 2.49 -21.61 -19.87
N ASP A 138 1.42 -20.85 -20.10
CA ASP A 138 0.56 -20.29 -19.05
C ASP A 138 -0.84 -20.89 -19.15
N LEU A 139 -1.43 -21.24 -18.01
CA LEU A 139 -2.83 -21.65 -17.94
C LEU A 139 -3.64 -20.52 -17.32
N TYR A 140 -4.56 -19.93 -18.08
CA TYR A 140 -5.27 -18.71 -17.68
C TYR A 140 -6.78 -18.88 -17.65
N GLY A 141 -7.43 -18.39 -16.59
CA GLY A 141 -8.90 -18.34 -16.50
C GLY A 141 -9.55 -19.44 -15.66
N VAL A 142 -8.77 -20.42 -15.19
CA VAL A 142 -9.28 -21.49 -14.30
C VAL A 142 -9.67 -20.88 -12.96
N LEU A 143 -10.90 -21.10 -12.48
CA LEU A 143 -11.40 -20.68 -11.16
C LEU A 143 -11.36 -21.82 -10.13
N PRO A 144 -11.41 -21.53 -8.81
CA PRO A 144 -11.57 -22.57 -7.79
C PRO A 144 -12.80 -23.44 -8.06
N ASN A 145 -12.66 -24.76 -7.88
CA ASN A 145 -13.74 -25.72 -8.09
C ASN A 145 -13.75 -26.82 -7.01
N ASN A 146 -14.72 -27.73 -7.08
CA ASN A 146 -14.83 -28.88 -6.17
C ASN A 146 -14.01 -30.11 -6.63
N MET A 147 -13.39 -30.09 -7.80
CA MET A 147 -12.69 -31.23 -8.43
C MET A 147 -11.18 -31.17 -8.19
N GLN A 148 -10.77 -31.11 -6.92
CA GLN A 148 -9.36 -30.86 -6.54
C GLN A 148 -8.42 -32.00 -6.91
N SER A 149 -8.85 -33.27 -6.82
CA SER A 149 -8.00 -34.45 -7.08
C SER A 149 -7.61 -34.56 -8.56
N ASP A 150 -8.57 -34.37 -9.45
CA ASP A 150 -8.36 -34.56 -10.90
C ASP A 150 -7.52 -33.43 -11.49
N MET A 151 -7.74 -32.20 -11.03
CA MET A 151 -6.91 -31.07 -11.39
C MET A 151 -5.47 -31.22 -10.87
N GLY A 152 -5.28 -31.79 -9.68
CA GLY A 152 -3.96 -32.14 -9.16
C GLY A 152 -3.21 -33.14 -10.04
N ALA A 153 -3.88 -34.23 -10.43
CA ALA A 153 -3.30 -35.26 -11.30
C ALA A 153 -2.90 -34.70 -12.68
N PHE A 154 -3.75 -33.85 -13.26
CA PHE A 154 -3.42 -33.13 -14.49
C PHE A 154 -2.14 -32.30 -14.36
N MET A 155 -2.02 -31.50 -13.31
CA MET A 155 -0.84 -30.66 -13.10
C MET A 155 0.44 -31.49 -12.90
N ASP A 156 0.35 -32.63 -12.19
CA ASP A 156 1.46 -33.55 -12.00
C ASP A 156 1.91 -34.19 -13.32
N GLU A 157 0.97 -34.68 -14.14
CA GLU A 157 1.24 -35.25 -15.46
C GLU A 157 1.86 -34.22 -16.41
N TRP A 158 1.34 -32.99 -16.40
CA TRP A 158 1.83 -31.91 -17.25
C TRP A 158 3.26 -31.51 -16.87
N ARG A 159 3.55 -31.34 -15.58
CA ARG A 159 4.90 -31.05 -15.10
C ARG A 159 5.86 -32.20 -15.39
N ALA A 160 5.45 -33.45 -15.16
CA ALA A 160 6.28 -34.62 -15.47
C ALA A 160 6.65 -34.66 -16.97
N SER A 161 5.67 -34.41 -17.84
CA SER A 161 5.88 -34.39 -19.29
C SER A 161 6.82 -33.27 -19.72
N VAL A 162 6.66 -32.06 -19.17
CA VAL A 162 7.57 -30.93 -19.39
C VAL A 162 8.99 -31.23 -18.91
N ASN A 163 9.14 -31.92 -17.78
CA ASN A 163 10.45 -32.30 -17.27
C ASN A 163 11.12 -33.40 -18.11
N SER A 164 10.33 -34.27 -18.75
CA SER A 164 10.82 -35.34 -19.62
C SER A 164 11.18 -34.87 -21.03
N ASP A 165 10.70 -33.69 -21.46
CA ASP A 165 11.04 -33.11 -22.76
C ASP A 165 12.45 -32.52 -22.79
N THR A 166 13.40 -33.28 -23.34
CA THR A 166 14.83 -32.91 -23.44
C THR A 166 15.20 -32.14 -24.70
N ARG A 167 14.25 -31.83 -25.60
CA ARG A 167 14.52 -31.15 -26.88
C ARG A 167 15.11 -29.74 -26.74
N ALA A 168 14.85 -29.08 -25.63
CA ALA A 168 15.26 -27.71 -25.32
C ALA A 168 15.21 -27.48 -23.79
N PRO A 169 15.69 -26.33 -23.27
CA PRO A 169 15.51 -26.00 -21.85
C PRO A 169 14.07 -26.19 -21.38
N ARG A 170 13.91 -26.65 -20.14
CA ARG A 170 12.61 -26.95 -19.52
C ARG A 170 11.64 -25.77 -19.69
N LEU A 171 10.43 -26.04 -20.18
CA LEU A 171 9.40 -25.01 -20.28
C LEU A 171 9.02 -24.51 -18.88
N ILE A 172 8.91 -23.19 -18.78
CA ILE A 172 8.30 -22.53 -17.63
C ILE A 172 6.80 -22.86 -17.66
N LEU A 173 6.23 -23.28 -16.53
CA LEU A 173 4.77 -23.35 -16.40
C LEU A 173 4.29 -22.27 -15.44
N THR A 174 3.34 -21.47 -15.87
CA THR A 174 2.67 -20.46 -15.04
C THR A 174 1.15 -20.65 -15.04
N MET A 175 0.48 -20.07 -14.05
CA MET A 175 -0.98 -20.10 -13.98
C MET A 175 -1.53 -18.74 -13.57
N GLY A 176 -2.52 -18.25 -14.31
CA GLY A 176 -3.33 -17.11 -13.92
C GLY A 176 -4.42 -17.54 -12.95
N ALA A 177 -4.29 -17.14 -11.69
CA ALA A 177 -5.20 -17.53 -10.62
C ALA A 177 -6.10 -16.38 -10.19
N HIS A 178 -7.27 -16.71 -9.64
CA HIS A 178 -8.13 -15.75 -8.96
C HIS A 178 -7.39 -15.09 -7.77
N TYR A 179 -7.73 -13.84 -7.44
CA TYR A 179 -7.03 -13.08 -6.38
C TYR A 179 -7.03 -13.79 -5.02
N SER A 180 -8.10 -14.54 -4.73
CA SER A 180 -8.24 -15.39 -3.55
C SER A 180 -8.19 -16.87 -3.95
N PRO A 181 -7.53 -17.74 -3.15
CA PRO A 181 -7.48 -19.17 -3.43
C PRO A 181 -8.82 -19.88 -3.20
N THR A 182 -9.75 -19.22 -2.52
CA THR A 182 -11.08 -19.70 -2.20
C THR A 182 -12.12 -18.74 -2.79
N LEU A 183 -13.10 -19.29 -3.49
CA LEU A 183 -14.27 -18.60 -4.02
C LEU A 183 -15.50 -19.35 -3.49
N ASP A 184 -16.30 -18.69 -2.66
CA ASP A 184 -17.38 -19.30 -1.87
C ASP A 184 -16.89 -20.50 -1.04
N SER A 185 -17.37 -21.71 -1.31
CA SER A 185 -16.93 -22.97 -0.68
C SER A 185 -15.84 -23.69 -1.48
N MET A 186 -15.55 -23.25 -2.71
CA MET A 186 -14.60 -23.90 -3.62
C MET A 186 -13.18 -23.38 -3.37
N THR A 187 -12.18 -24.27 -3.43
CA THR A 187 -10.78 -23.92 -3.15
C THR A 187 -9.84 -24.58 -4.15
N TYR A 188 -8.82 -23.86 -4.60
CA TYR A 188 -7.79 -24.46 -5.45
C TYR A 188 -6.99 -25.56 -4.69
N PRO A 189 -6.47 -26.58 -5.40
CA PRO A 189 -5.49 -27.52 -4.86
C PRO A 189 -4.11 -26.84 -4.74
N VAL A 190 -3.97 -25.94 -3.76
CA VAL A 190 -2.78 -25.06 -3.59
C VAL A 190 -1.47 -25.85 -3.54
N ASN A 191 -1.44 -27.00 -2.86
CA ASN A 191 -0.24 -27.85 -2.79
C ASN A 191 0.19 -28.36 -4.17
N SER A 192 -0.75 -28.79 -5.01
CA SER A 192 -0.47 -29.24 -6.38
C SER A 192 -0.01 -28.08 -7.26
N ILE A 193 -0.59 -26.89 -7.08
CA ILE A 193 -0.17 -25.68 -7.79
C ILE A 193 1.29 -25.33 -7.45
N VAL A 194 1.62 -25.25 -6.15
CA VAL A 194 2.97 -24.90 -5.67
C VAL A 194 4.02 -25.90 -6.17
N ARG A 195 3.68 -27.19 -6.20
CA ARG A 195 4.54 -28.27 -6.70
C ARG A 195 4.79 -28.15 -8.20
N ASN A 196 3.75 -27.85 -8.98
CA ASN A 196 3.79 -28.01 -10.43
C ASN A 196 4.03 -26.72 -11.22
N PHE A 197 3.68 -25.54 -10.73
CA PHE A 197 3.90 -24.29 -11.46
C PHE A 197 5.18 -23.61 -10.98
N ASP A 198 5.91 -22.99 -11.90
CA ASP A 198 7.09 -22.18 -11.58
C ASP A 198 6.67 -20.98 -10.73
N TRP A 199 5.57 -20.31 -11.10
CA TRP A 199 4.84 -19.33 -10.28
C TRP A 199 3.40 -19.19 -10.76
N ILE A 200 2.58 -18.51 -9.97
CA ILE A 200 1.22 -18.11 -10.32
C ILE A 200 1.11 -16.60 -10.30
N HIS A 201 0.29 -16.05 -11.19
CA HIS A 201 0.01 -14.63 -11.27
C HIS A 201 -1.44 -14.37 -10.89
N LEU A 202 -1.64 -13.48 -9.92
CA LEU A 202 -2.97 -13.22 -9.38
C LEU A 202 -3.69 -12.19 -10.22
N ARG A 203 -4.94 -12.47 -10.58
CA ARG A 203 -5.85 -11.47 -11.16
C ARG A 203 -6.35 -10.53 -10.06
N SER A 204 -5.48 -9.63 -9.61
CA SER A 204 -5.72 -8.66 -8.53
C SER A 204 -6.38 -7.37 -9.03
N TYR A 205 -7.41 -7.53 -9.85
CA TYR A 205 -8.18 -6.45 -10.45
C TYR A 205 -9.57 -6.96 -10.88
N ASP A 206 -10.39 -6.06 -11.39
CA ASP A 206 -11.80 -6.26 -11.74
C ASP A 206 -12.71 -6.62 -10.57
N TYR A 207 -12.37 -6.11 -9.39
CA TYR A 207 -13.14 -6.22 -8.15
C TYR A 207 -14.52 -5.59 -8.26
N TYR A 208 -14.58 -4.37 -8.78
CA TYR A 208 -15.83 -3.64 -9.01
C TYR A 208 -15.93 -3.29 -10.50
N ARG A 209 -17.09 -3.53 -11.11
CA ARG A 209 -17.34 -3.30 -12.54
C ARG A 209 -18.72 -2.69 -12.77
N PRO A 210 -18.86 -1.75 -13.73
CA PRO A 210 -20.13 -1.07 -14.01
C PRO A 210 -21.21 -1.99 -14.61
N THR A 211 -20.82 -3.17 -15.09
CA THR A 211 -21.73 -4.23 -15.54
C THR A 211 -22.44 -4.96 -14.39
N ARG A 212 -21.92 -4.89 -13.18
CA ARG A 212 -22.41 -5.63 -12.00
C ARG A 212 -22.73 -4.75 -10.80
N ASP A 213 -21.98 -3.67 -10.64
CA ASP A 213 -22.04 -2.80 -9.48
C ASP A 213 -22.69 -1.47 -9.83
N ASN A 214 -23.77 -1.14 -9.11
CA ASN A 214 -24.50 0.12 -9.21
C ASN A 214 -23.90 1.22 -8.32
N PHE A 215 -22.61 1.14 -8.05
CA PHE A 215 -21.83 2.13 -7.30
C PHE A 215 -20.39 2.17 -7.85
N THR A 216 -19.73 3.32 -7.70
CA THR A 216 -18.34 3.49 -8.11
C THR A 216 -17.39 2.71 -7.20
N GLY A 217 -16.36 2.07 -7.75
CA GLY A 217 -15.46 1.26 -6.95
C GLY A 217 -14.04 1.14 -7.52
N PRO A 218 -13.01 1.04 -6.66
CA PRO A 218 -11.63 0.82 -7.07
C PRO A 218 -11.46 -0.62 -7.54
N HIS A 219 -11.56 -0.85 -8.85
CA HIS A 219 -11.53 -2.19 -9.44
C HIS A 219 -10.22 -2.97 -9.15
N SER A 220 -9.16 -2.31 -8.74
CA SER A 220 -7.81 -2.85 -8.55
C SER A 220 -7.28 -2.65 -7.12
N ALA A 221 -8.15 -2.37 -6.14
CA ALA A 221 -7.77 -1.97 -4.79
C ALA A 221 -6.69 -2.86 -4.15
N LEU A 222 -5.56 -2.25 -3.76
CA LEU A 222 -4.51 -2.95 -3.00
C LEU A 222 -5.00 -3.28 -1.59
N TYR A 223 -5.67 -2.32 -0.96
CA TYR A 223 -6.29 -2.44 0.36
C TYR A 223 -7.76 -2.03 0.27
N ASP A 224 -8.64 -2.67 1.04
CA ASP A 224 -10.01 -2.19 1.26
C ASP A 224 -10.34 -2.37 2.75
N PRO A 225 -10.59 -1.29 3.49
CA PRO A 225 -10.86 -1.36 4.93
C PRO A 225 -12.20 -2.03 5.29
N LEU A 226 -13.18 -1.94 4.38
CA LEU A 226 -14.56 -2.34 4.65
C LEU A 226 -14.86 -3.75 4.15
N ARG A 227 -14.13 -4.21 3.13
CA ARG A 227 -14.45 -5.46 2.41
C ARG A 227 -13.20 -6.28 2.14
N LYS A 228 -13.41 -7.58 1.95
CA LYS A 228 -12.35 -8.57 1.64
C LYS A 228 -11.92 -8.57 0.16
N LEU A 229 -12.57 -7.76 -0.66
CA LEU A 229 -12.35 -7.71 -2.11
C LEU A 229 -11.19 -6.76 -2.44
N ASN A 230 -9.98 -7.17 -2.05
CA ASN A 230 -8.75 -6.43 -2.28
C ASN A 230 -7.53 -7.36 -2.39
N THR A 231 -6.44 -6.81 -2.93
CA THR A 231 -5.24 -7.59 -3.25
C THR A 231 -4.48 -8.10 -2.03
N ASP A 232 -4.32 -7.28 -0.99
CA ASP A 232 -3.63 -7.67 0.25
C ASP A 232 -4.33 -8.83 0.96
N TYR A 233 -5.66 -8.79 1.05
CA TYR A 233 -6.46 -9.88 1.59
C TYR A 233 -6.25 -11.17 0.78
N GLY A 234 -6.34 -11.11 -0.55
CA GLY A 234 -6.16 -12.27 -1.42
C GLY A 234 -4.79 -12.92 -1.26
N ILE A 235 -3.72 -12.11 -1.23
CA ILE A 235 -2.35 -12.58 -1.05
C ILE A 235 -2.16 -13.25 0.32
N LYS A 236 -2.70 -12.64 1.39
CA LYS A 236 -2.68 -13.24 2.73
C LYS A 236 -3.40 -14.59 2.77
N GLU A 237 -4.51 -14.75 2.05
CA GLU A 237 -5.21 -16.02 1.96
C GLU A 237 -4.40 -17.09 1.19
N TRP A 238 -3.73 -16.71 0.10
CA TRP A 238 -2.80 -17.61 -0.60
C TRP A 238 -1.66 -18.09 0.32
N PHE A 239 -1.08 -17.19 1.11
CA PHE A 239 -0.07 -17.55 2.11
C PHE A 239 -0.62 -18.49 3.18
N ARG A 240 -1.82 -18.19 3.71
CA ARG A 240 -2.49 -19.01 4.72
C ARG A 240 -2.78 -20.43 4.22
N LYS A 241 -3.01 -20.60 2.92
CA LYS A 241 -3.20 -21.89 2.25
C LYS A 241 -1.89 -22.59 1.85
N GLY A 242 -0.73 -22.04 2.21
CA GLY A 242 0.58 -22.66 2.02
C GLY A 242 1.32 -22.29 0.72
N CYS A 243 0.86 -21.27 -0.02
CA CYS A 243 1.61 -20.76 -1.16
C CYS A 243 2.76 -19.86 -0.69
N PRO A 244 4.02 -20.15 -1.02
CA PRO A 244 5.14 -19.32 -0.59
C PRO A 244 5.21 -18.01 -1.41
N PRO A 245 5.72 -16.91 -0.84
CA PRO A 245 5.78 -15.62 -1.52
C PRO A 245 6.49 -15.62 -2.88
N ASP A 246 7.59 -16.35 -3.02
CA ASP A 246 8.40 -16.44 -4.25
C ASP A 246 7.73 -17.26 -5.38
N LYS A 247 6.52 -17.79 -5.14
CA LYS A 247 5.65 -18.43 -6.14
C LYS A 247 4.55 -17.52 -6.64
N LEU A 248 4.42 -16.29 -6.14
CA LEU A 248 3.29 -15.41 -6.44
C LEU A 248 3.76 -14.14 -7.17
N THR A 249 3.04 -13.72 -8.21
CA THR A 249 3.16 -12.37 -8.77
C THR A 249 1.85 -11.61 -8.63
N ILE A 250 1.95 -10.31 -8.37
CA ILE A 250 0.78 -9.41 -8.32
C ILE A 250 0.34 -9.04 -9.75
N GLY A 251 -0.97 -9.00 -10.00
CA GLY A 251 -1.53 -8.50 -11.25
C GLY A 251 -1.68 -6.98 -11.24
N LEU A 252 -1.25 -6.32 -12.31
CA LEU A 252 -1.36 -4.87 -12.49
C LEU A 252 -2.26 -4.58 -13.71
N PRO A 253 -3.44 -3.96 -13.52
CA PRO A 253 -4.30 -3.61 -14.63
C PRO A 253 -3.83 -2.29 -15.27
N PHE A 254 -3.62 -2.30 -16.58
CA PHE A 254 -3.37 -1.09 -17.37
C PHE A 254 -4.67 -0.60 -18.01
N HIS A 255 -5.78 -0.79 -17.32
CA HIS A 255 -7.09 -0.36 -17.72
C HIS A 255 -7.85 0.09 -16.48
N GLY A 256 -8.99 0.72 -16.70
CA GLY A 256 -9.93 1.14 -15.67
C GLY A 256 -11.35 0.95 -16.13
N TYR A 257 -12.27 1.46 -15.34
CA TYR A 257 -13.70 1.40 -15.63
C TYR A 257 -14.38 2.75 -15.40
N ALA A 258 -15.39 3.02 -16.23
CA ALA A 258 -16.20 4.22 -16.18
C ALA A 258 -17.64 3.89 -15.76
N TRP A 259 -18.15 4.70 -14.82
CA TRP A 259 -19.52 4.64 -14.32
C TRP A 259 -20.25 5.94 -14.58
N THR A 260 -21.55 5.84 -14.87
CA THR A 260 -22.45 7.00 -14.90
C THR A 260 -22.98 7.24 -13.48
N LEU A 261 -22.62 8.35 -12.85
CA LEU A 261 -23.09 8.73 -11.52
C LEU A 261 -24.60 9.01 -11.51
N VAL A 262 -25.26 8.65 -10.42
CA VAL A 262 -26.65 9.08 -10.18
C VAL A 262 -26.71 10.59 -9.91
N ASN A 263 -25.76 11.08 -9.11
CA ASN A 263 -25.61 12.50 -8.79
C ASN A 263 -24.14 12.92 -8.98
N PRO A 264 -23.82 13.79 -9.95
CA PRO A 264 -22.46 14.27 -10.20
C PRO A 264 -21.77 14.96 -9.00
N ARG A 265 -22.55 15.44 -8.03
CA ARG A 265 -22.00 16.03 -6.80
C ARG A 265 -21.52 15.00 -5.78
N ASP A 266 -21.97 13.74 -5.92
CA ASP A 266 -21.51 12.60 -5.14
C ASP A 266 -20.61 11.75 -6.04
N ASN A 267 -19.31 12.01 -5.97
CA ASN A 267 -18.35 11.59 -6.98
C ASN A 267 -17.09 10.95 -6.38
N THR A 268 -17.26 10.34 -5.21
CA THR A 268 -16.22 9.65 -4.45
C THR A 268 -16.28 8.15 -4.72
N VAL A 269 -15.35 7.39 -4.16
CA VAL A 269 -15.45 5.93 -4.15
C VAL A 269 -16.68 5.49 -3.35
N GLY A 270 -17.52 4.65 -3.93
CA GLY A 270 -18.74 4.13 -3.32
C GLY A 270 -20.00 4.95 -3.63
N SER A 271 -19.88 6.04 -4.40
CA SER A 271 -21.02 6.87 -4.79
C SER A 271 -21.98 6.08 -5.70
N PRO A 272 -23.32 6.26 -5.56
CA PRO A 272 -24.30 5.58 -6.38
C PRO A 272 -24.15 5.88 -7.88
N ALA A 273 -24.24 4.84 -8.69
CA ALA A 273 -24.08 4.89 -10.14
C ALA A 273 -25.22 4.15 -10.87
N LYS A 274 -25.58 4.64 -12.05
CA LYS A 274 -26.54 4.01 -12.97
C LYS A 274 -25.93 2.83 -13.75
N GLY A 275 -24.63 2.58 -13.57
CA GLY A 275 -23.89 1.53 -14.28
C GLY A 275 -22.98 2.10 -15.38
N LEU A 276 -22.94 1.43 -16.52
CA LEU A 276 -22.05 1.65 -17.67
C LEU A 276 -21.89 3.12 -18.11
N ALA A 277 -20.68 3.49 -18.52
CA ALA A 277 -20.37 4.78 -19.13
C ALA A 277 -19.24 4.66 -20.17
N ILE A 278 -19.19 5.60 -21.12
CA ILE A 278 -18.13 5.79 -22.12
C ILE A 278 -18.01 4.66 -23.16
N THR A 279 -17.77 3.43 -22.74
CA THR A 279 -17.66 2.24 -23.61
C THR A 279 -18.78 1.23 -23.31
N GLN A 280 -18.93 0.23 -24.18
CA GLN A 280 -20.04 -0.73 -24.11
C GLN A 280 -20.07 -1.54 -22.80
N ASP A 281 -18.91 -1.87 -22.23
CA ASP A 281 -18.77 -2.58 -20.96
C ASP A 281 -18.20 -1.70 -19.84
N GLY A 282 -18.01 -0.40 -20.13
CA GLY A 282 -17.41 0.58 -19.26
C GLY A 282 -15.89 0.47 -19.12
N SER A 283 -15.22 -0.51 -19.73
CA SER A 283 -13.77 -0.64 -19.65
C SER A 283 -13.07 0.44 -20.48
N MET A 284 -11.92 0.91 -20.00
CA MET A 284 -11.09 1.88 -20.72
C MET A 284 -9.61 1.52 -20.55
N SER A 285 -8.85 1.46 -21.64
CA SER A 285 -7.39 1.31 -21.56
C SER A 285 -6.75 2.54 -20.89
N TYR A 286 -5.64 2.38 -20.19
CA TYR A 286 -4.94 3.50 -19.56
C TYR A 286 -4.59 4.60 -20.59
N ARG A 287 -4.14 4.21 -21.79
CA ARG A 287 -3.94 5.12 -22.92
C ARG A 287 -5.19 5.95 -23.24
N TYR A 288 -6.35 5.30 -23.32
CA TYR A 288 -7.60 6.01 -23.59
C TYR A 288 -8.00 6.92 -22.43
N ILE A 289 -7.80 6.47 -21.19
CA ILE A 289 -8.04 7.26 -19.98
C ILE A 289 -7.18 8.54 -19.98
N LYS A 290 -5.89 8.45 -20.31
CA LYS A 290 -4.99 9.62 -20.40
C LYS A 290 -5.42 10.60 -21.48
N MET A 291 -5.79 10.09 -22.66
CA MET A 291 -6.32 10.92 -23.74
C MET A 291 -7.62 11.63 -23.34
N TYR A 292 -8.54 10.90 -22.71
CA TYR A 292 -9.82 11.42 -22.24
C TYR A 292 -9.60 12.51 -21.17
N MET A 293 -8.80 12.22 -20.15
CA MET A 293 -8.47 13.15 -19.08
C MET A 293 -7.80 14.44 -19.60
N GLY A 294 -6.88 14.31 -20.56
CA GLY A 294 -6.23 15.45 -21.22
C GLY A 294 -7.20 16.31 -22.04
N GLY A 295 -8.18 15.69 -22.70
CA GLY A 295 -9.22 16.40 -23.46
C GLY A 295 -10.13 17.29 -22.59
N TYR A 296 -10.37 16.89 -21.34
CA TYR A 296 -11.18 17.68 -20.39
C TYR A 296 -10.34 18.51 -19.40
N ASN A 297 -9.01 18.44 -19.48
CA ASN A 297 -8.08 19.12 -18.58
C ASN A 297 -8.39 18.88 -17.08
N VAL A 298 -8.67 17.62 -16.72
CA VAL A 298 -8.97 17.21 -15.35
C VAL A 298 -7.75 16.58 -14.69
N ALA A 299 -7.53 16.88 -13.40
CA ALA A 299 -6.48 16.25 -12.63
C ALA A 299 -6.98 14.95 -11.95
N PRO A 300 -6.20 13.87 -11.94
CA PRO A 300 -6.59 12.65 -11.27
C PRO A 300 -6.47 12.79 -9.75
N VAL A 301 -7.34 12.09 -9.03
CA VAL A 301 -7.30 11.94 -7.58
C VAL A 301 -6.65 10.60 -7.26
N TYR A 302 -5.58 10.61 -6.47
CA TYR A 302 -4.98 9.40 -5.94
C TYR A 302 -5.59 9.06 -4.57
N ASN A 303 -6.26 7.92 -4.48
CA ASN A 303 -6.81 7.43 -3.24
C ASN A 303 -5.86 6.41 -2.60
N SER A 304 -5.07 6.87 -1.63
CA SER A 304 -4.11 6.04 -0.88
C SER A 304 -4.74 5.00 0.03
N THR A 305 -6.04 5.13 0.39
CA THR A 305 -6.75 4.07 1.12
C THR A 305 -6.82 2.80 0.29
N TYR A 306 -7.09 2.92 -1.01
CA TYR A 306 -7.20 1.79 -1.93
C TYR A 306 -5.95 1.58 -2.79
N ALA A 307 -5.01 2.54 -2.77
CA ALA A 307 -3.90 2.67 -3.71
C ALA A 307 -4.38 2.58 -5.17
N ALA A 308 -5.37 3.40 -5.52
CA ALA A 308 -5.97 3.49 -6.85
C ALA A 308 -6.29 4.95 -7.20
N ASN A 309 -6.41 5.26 -8.47
CA ASN A 309 -6.71 6.59 -8.98
C ASN A 309 -8.15 6.66 -9.50
N TYR A 310 -8.71 7.86 -9.49
CA TYR A 310 -9.95 8.14 -10.21
C TYR A 310 -10.04 9.62 -10.59
N PHE A 311 -10.91 9.94 -11.53
CA PHE A 311 -11.36 11.32 -11.76
C PHE A 311 -12.80 11.33 -12.21
N THR A 312 -13.39 12.52 -12.21
CA THR A 312 -14.76 12.74 -12.67
C THR A 312 -14.81 13.80 -13.75
N VAL A 313 -15.60 13.53 -14.78
CA VAL A 313 -15.93 14.45 -15.87
C VAL A 313 -17.43 14.44 -16.01
N GLU A 314 -18.07 15.60 -15.82
CA GLU A 314 -19.53 15.71 -15.84
C GLU A 314 -20.21 14.70 -14.90
N SER A 315 -20.96 13.74 -15.45
CA SER A 315 -21.62 12.67 -14.71
C SER A 315 -20.86 11.34 -14.74
N PHE A 316 -19.64 11.32 -15.26
CA PHE A 316 -18.84 10.11 -15.39
C PHE A 316 -17.77 10.05 -14.33
N TRP A 317 -17.65 8.90 -13.68
CA TRP A 317 -16.59 8.59 -12.74
C TRP A 317 -15.72 7.49 -13.34
N ILE A 318 -14.41 7.72 -13.45
CA ILE A 318 -13.47 6.78 -14.05
C ILE A 318 -12.44 6.36 -13.00
N GLY A 319 -12.39 5.07 -12.66
CA GLY A 319 -11.43 4.51 -11.71
C GLY A 319 -10.39 3.63 -12.41
N TYR A 320 -9.11 3.79 -12.07
CA TYR A 320 -7.97 3.15 -12.74
C TYR A 320 -6.70 3.19 -11.88
N ASP A 321 -5.59 2.60 -12.36
CA ASP A 321 -4.26 2.78 -11.75
C ASP A 321 -3.41 3.77 -12.54
N ASP A 322 -2.92 4.83 -11.88
CA ASP A 322 -1.89 5.72 -12.44
C ASP A 322 -0.50 5.39 -11.86
N VAL A 323 0.53 6.13 -12.27
CA VAL A 323 1.94 5.94 -11.92
C VAL A 323 2.16 5.72 -10.41
N GLU A 324 1.48 6.49 -9.55
CA GLU A 324 1.61 6.38 -8.09
C GLU A 324 1.04 5.06 -7.55
N ALA A 325 -0.13 4.63 -8.03
CA ALA A 325 -0.74 3.35 -7.68
C ALA A 325 0.16 2.18 -8.11
N ILE A 326 0.68 2.21 -9.34
CA ILE A 326 1.60 1.18 -9.86
C ILE A 326 2.88 1.11 -9.02
N LYS A 327 3.53 2.25 -8.73
CA LYS A 327 4.73 2.30 -7.87
C LYS A 327 4.45 1.74 -6.47
N THR A 328 3.27 2.03 -5.92
CA THR A 328 2.83 1.53 -4.61
C THR A 328 2.66 0.01 -4.62
N LYS A 329 1.95 -0.55 -5.61
CA LYS A 329 1.71 -2.00 -5.73
C LYS A 329 2.99 -2.80 -5.99
N VAL A 330 3.90 -2.26 -6.79
CA VAL A 330 5.22 -2.87 -7.02
C VAL A 330 6.07 -2.85 -5.75
N SER A 331 6.03 -1.75 -4.98
CA SER A 331 6.74 -1.64 -3.71
C SER A 331 6.19 -2.64 -2.68
N TYR A 332 4.87 -2.78 -2.63
CA TYR A 332 4.20 -3.80 -1.82
C TYR A 332 4.64 -5.23 -2.22
N ALA A 333 4.70 -5.54 -3.52
CA ALA A 333 5.15 -6.86 -3.98
C ALA A 333 6.60 -7.16 -3.53
N LYS A 334 7.49 -6.16 -3.59
CA LYS A 334 8.87 -6.27 -3.08
C LYS A 334 8.90 -6.46 -1.57
N GLU A 335 8.12 -5.70 -0.81
CA GLU A 335 8.02 -5.80 0.65
C GLU A 335 7.53 -7.19 1.09
N LYS A 336 6.52 -7.74 0.42
CA LYS A 336 6.00 -9.09 0.71
C LYS A 336 6.88 -10.22 0.18
N GLY A 337 8.01 -9.91 -0.46
CA GLY A 337 8.91 -10.92 -1.03
C GLY A 337 8.26 -11.74 -2.14
N LEU A 338 7.31 -11.15 -2.88
CA LEU A 338 6.66 -11.81 -4.01
C LEU A 338 7.70 -12.13 -5.11
N ARG A 339 7.34 -12.93 -6.10
CA ARG A 339 8.23 -13.20 -7.23
C ARG A 339 8.34 -12.03 -8.21
N GLY A 340 7.34 -11.14 -8.24
CA GLY A 340 7.23 -10.15 -9.29
C GLY A 340 5.83 -9.58 -9.49
N TYR A 341 5.61 -9.05 -10.70
CA TYR A 341 4.31 -8.58 -11.16
C TYR A 341 4.01 -9.04 -12.59
N THR A 342 2.73 -9.03 -12.95
CA THR A 342 2.21 -9.35 -14.28
C THR A 342 1.22 -8.28 -14.72
N ILE A 343 1.44 -7.70 -15.89
CA ILE A 343 0.62 -6.60 -16.44
C ILE A 343 -0.49 -7.13 -17.35
N PHE A 344 -1.69 -6.60 -17.18
CA PHE A 344 -2.85 -6.83 -18.05
C PHE A 344 -3.47 -5.48 -18.48
N GLN A 345 -3.11 -4.92 -19.62
CA GLN A 345 -2.21 -5.50 -20.64
C GLN A 345 -1.28 -4.46 -21.26
N VAL A 346 -0.20 -4.94 -21.87
CA VAL A 346 0.88 -4.13 -22.44
C VAL A 346 0.38 -3.09 -23.46
N PRO A 347 -0.50 -3.44 -24.42
CA PRO A 347 -1.08 -2.48 -25.37
C PRO A 347 -1.84 -1.31 -24.76
N SER A 348 -2.27 -1.44 -23.51
CA SER A 348 -3.09 -0.43 -22.85
C SER A 348 -2.28 0.68 -22.18
N ASP A 349 -0.95 0.53 -22.10
CA ASP A 349 -0.06 1.60 -21.65
C ASP A 349 -0.08 2.78 -22.64
N ASP A 350 0.35 3.96 -22.19
CA ASP A 350 0.42 5.12 -23.06
C ASP A 350 1.64 5.06 -24.01
N ALA A 351 1.71 5.99 -24.96
CA ALA A 351 2.78 6.03 -25.95
C ALA A 351 4.18 6.17 -25.32
N ASP A 352 4.23 6.70 -24.10
CA ASP A 352 5.44 6.89 -23.31
C ASP A 352 5.76 5.70 -22.42
N TRP A 353 4.97 4.62 -22.38
CA TRP A 353 5.20 3.49 -21.48
C TRP A 353 5.27 3.90 -20.00
N LEU A 354 4.50 4.92 -19.59
CA LEU A 354 4.60 5.51 -18.26
C LEU A 354 4.38 4.47 -17.16
N LEU A 355 3.36 3.61 -17.29
CA LEU A 355 3.08 2.61 -16.26
C LEU A 355 4.12 1.50 -16.25
N SER A 356 4.59 1.05 -17.42
CA SER A 356 5.65 0.04 -17.53
C SER A 356 6.98 0.51 -16.96
N ARG A 357 7.38 1.77 -17.23
CA ARG A 357 8.57 2.40 -16.65
C ARG A 357 8.43 2.59 -15.13
N ALA A 358 7.26 3.03 -14.68
CA ALA A 358 6.94 3.14 -13.26
C ALA A 358 7.04 1.78 -12.54
N ALA A 359 6.52 0.71 -13.14
CA ALA A 359 6.60 -0.64 -12.60
C ALA A 359 8.04 -1.18 -12.56
N LYS A 360 8.85 -0.87 -13.59
CA LYS A 360 10.26 -1.26 -13.64
C LYS A 360 11.14 -0.47 -12.66
N GLY A 361 10.74 0.75 -12.32
CA GLY A 361 11.50 1.64 -11.43
C GLY A 361 12.64 2.37 -12.13
N THR A 362 12.52 2.63 -13.45
CA THR A 362 13.46 3.50 -14.18
C THR A 362 13.23 4.95 -13.76
N LYS A 363 14.30 5.71 -13.48
CA LYS A 363 14.22 7.15 -13.16
C LYS A 363 13.65 7.90 -14.37
N ASP A 364 12.62 8.70 -14.15
CA ASP A 364 12.06 9.60 -15.16
C ASP A 364 13.12 10.62 -15.57
N SER A 365 13.67 10.51 -16.77
CA SER A 365 14.36 11.61 -17.45
C SER A 365 13.29 12.45 -18.13
N GLU A 366 12.79 13.48 -17.45
CA GLU A 366 11.86 14.44 -18.05
C GLU A 366 12.52 15.11 -19.26
N HIS A 367 11.91 14.85 -20.42
CA HIS A 367 12.20 15.46 -21.70
C HIS A 367 11.31 16.71 -21.82
N ASP A 368 11.78 17.86 -21.36
CA ASP A 368 11.13 19.14 -21.66
C ASP A 368 11.77 19.75 -22.92
N THR A 369 11.20 19.42 -24.08
CA THR A 369 11.58 19.99 -25.38
C THR A 369 11.02 21.41 -25.52
N ARG A 370 11.79 22.41 -25.09
CA ARG A 370 11.70 23.79 -25.61
C ARG A 370 12.98 24.57 -25.29
N GLY A 371 13.84 24.77 -26.29
CA GLY A 371 14.96 25.72 -26.19
C GLY A 371 16.23 25.38 -26.98
N SER A 372 16.14 24.85 -28.19
CA SER A 372 17.31 24.60 -29.04
C SER A 372 17.72 25.82 -29.86
N GLU A 373 18.25 26.89 -29.24
CA GLU A 373 19.05 27.93 -29.96
C GLU A 373 20.16 28.61 -29.13
N LEU A 374 20.54 28.12 -27.94
CA LEU A 374 21.56 28.80 -27.09
C LEU A 374 22.85 28.03 -26.80
N ALA A 375 23.24 27.08 -27.66
CA ALA A 375 24.44 26.25 -27.44
C ALA A 375 25.78 26.88 -27.85
N ILE A 376 25.83 28.10 -28.41
CA ILE A 376 27.09 28.69 -28.93
C ILE A 376 27.67 29.81 -28.03
N LEU A 377 26.90 30.39 -27.11
CA LEU A 377 27.34 31.55 -26.30
C LEU A 377 27.99 31.21 -24.94
N LEU A 378 27.81 30.00 -24.41
CA LEU A 378 28.34 29.62 -23.09
C LEU A 378 29.88 29.47 -23.00
N PRO A 379 30.62 29.02 -24.03
CA PRO A 379 32.08 28.89 -23.93
C PRO A 379 32.81 30.25 -23.91
N ALA A 380 32.24 31.28 -24.56
CA ALA A 380 32.87 32.60 -24.65
C ALA A 380 32.73 33.39 -23.34
N CYS A 381 31.57 33.31 -22.69
CA CYS A 381 31.31 34.00 -21.41
C CYS A 381 32.12 33.40 -20.25
N THR A 382 32.35 32.09 -20.26
CA THR A 382 33.13 31.40 -19.21
C THR A 382 34.62 31.74 -19.27
N MET A 383 35.18 31.86 -20.48
CA MET A 383 36.56 32.32 -20.69
C MET A 383 36.76 33.79 -20.30
N GLY A 384 35.81 34.66 -20.65
CA GLY A 384 35.82 36.08 -20.24
C GLY A 384 35.74 36.25 -18.73
N ALA A 385 34.83 35.52 -18.07
CA ALA A 385 34.69 35.54 -16.61
C ALA A 385 35.93 34.99 -15.89
N PHE A 386 36.57 33.96 -16.45
CA PHE A 386 37.80 33.40 -15.89
C PHE A 386 38.97 34.40 -15.97
N LEU A 387 39.15 35.08 -17.11
CA LEU A 387 40.19 36.10 -17.28
C LEU A 387 39.95 37.31 -16.38
N LEU A 388 38.69 37.72 -16.19
CA LEU A 388 38.33 38.79 -15.26
C LEU A 388 38.61 38.41 -13.80
N CYS A 389 38.29 37.17 -13.41
CA CYS A 389 38.59 36.64 -12.08
C CYS A 389 40.11 36.54 -11.81
N VAL A 390 40.91 36.17 -12.81
CA VAL A 390 42.38 36.15 -12.70
C VAL A 390 42.95 37.57 -12.58
N ALA A 391 42.44 38.53 -13.35
CA ALA A 391 42.85 39.94 -13.25
C ALA A 391 42.51 40.53 -11.87
N ILE A 392 41.31 40.27 -11.35
CA ILE A 392 40.87 40.69 -10.01
C ILE A 392 41.73 39.99 -8.92
N CYS A 393 42.05 38.71 -9.08
CA CYS A 393 42.97 37.99 -8.17
C CYS A 393 44.38 38.59 -8.17
N CYS A 394 44.91 39.02 -9.32
CA CYS A 394 46.24 39.62 -9.42
C CYS A 394 46.30 41.02 -8.79
N VAL A 395 45.24 41.83 -8.95
CA VAL A 395 45.13 43.16 -8.34
C VAL A 395 44.93 43.05 -6.82
N THR A 396 44.07 42.13 -6.36
CA THR A 396 43.84 41.91 -4.92
C THR A 396 45.07 41.31 -4.22
N ARG A 397 45.85 40.43 -4.87
CA ARG A 397 47.13 39.93 -4.32
C ARG A 397 48.21 41.01 -4.20
N LYS A 398 48.22 42.03 -5.06
CA LYS A 398 49.10 43.21 -4.89
C LYS A 398 48.62 44.14 -3.76
N ALA A 399 47.32 44.24 -3.52
CA ALA A 399 46.75 45.04 -2.43
C ALA A 399 46.90 44.38 -1.04
N VAL A 400 46.84 43.03 -0.97
CA VAL A 400 46.92 42.25 0.27
C VAL A 400 48.36 42.13 0.82
N ARG A 401 49.39 42.41 0.01
CA ARG A 401 50.79 42.50 0.50
C ARG A 401 51.10 43.74 1.35
N ARG A 402 50.14 44.64 1.60
CA ARG A 402 50.39 45.90 2.34
C ARG A 402 49.73 46.05 3.71
N LYS A 403 48.96 45.08 4.23
CA LYS A 403 48.49 45.14 5.62
C LYS A 403 48.48 43.75 6.26
N GLY A 404 49.32 43.60 7.27
CA GLY A 404 49.47 42.38 8.07
C GLY A 404 48.39 42.19 9.13
N ASN A 405 48.37 40.95 9.61
CA ASN A 405 47.71 40.39 10.80
C ASN A 405 46.18 40.47 10.87
N TYR A 406 45.51 39.34 10.62
CA TYR A 406 44.76 38.56 11.63
C TYR A 406 44.21 37.26 10.98
N SER A 407 44.40 36.14 11.67
CA SER A 407 43.94 34.80 11.28
C SER A 407 42.44 34.60 11.61
N GLY A 408 41.69 33.93 10.74
CA GLY A 408 40.30 33.54 11.01
C GLY A 408 39.56 32.94 9.80
N ASN A 409 39.67 31.63 9.62
CA ASN A 409 38.90 30.80 8.67
C ASN A 409 37.38 30.87 8.97
N ARG A 410 36.56 31.26 7.99
CA ARG A 410 35.08 31.20 8.07
C ARG A 410 34.58 29.79 7.75
N LYS A 411 34.42 28.96 8.79
CA LYS A 411 33.42 27.88 8.80
C LYS A 411 32.02 28.49 8.73
N LEU A 412 31.09 27.82 8.05
CA LEU A 412 29.65 28.03 8.21
C LEU A 412 29.28 27.82 9.68
N ASN A 413 29.30 28.89 10.46
CA ASN A 413 28.60 29.03 11.72
C ASN A 413 27.56 30.12 11.50
N GLN A 414 26.37 29.73 11.07
CA GLN A 414 25.17 30.46 11.44
C GLN A 414 24.57 29.70 12.62
N ARG A 415 24.64 30.28 13.82
CA ARG A 415 23.86 29.83 14.97
C ARG A 415 22.37 30.06 14.65
N PRO A 416 21.48 29.08 14.87
CA PRO A 416 20.07 29.36 14.94
C PRO A 416 19.76 30.02 16.30
N ALA A 417 18.93 31.04 16.28
CA ALA A 417 18.29 31.52 17.49
C ALA A 417 17.23 30.48 17.90
N ASP A 418 17.44 29.90 19.09
CA ASP A 418 16.45 29.33 20.01
C ASP A 418 15.71 28.01 19.69
N GLY A 419 16.41 27.01 19.12
CA GLY A 419 15.94 25.62 19.10
C GLY A 419 17.09 24.60 19.02
N ASN A 420 17.49 24.03 20.16
CA ASN A 420 18.67 23.17 20.32
C ASN A 420 18.50 21.74 19.74
N LEU A 421 18.35 21.59 18.42
CA LEU A 421 18.52 20.27 17.77
C LEU A 421 20.00 19.98 17.53
N GLN A 422 20.50 18.87 18.07
CA GLN A 422 21.88 18.43 17.83
C GLN A 422 21.98 17.67 16.49
N ILE A 423 23.06 17.93 15.74
CA ILE A 423 23.38 17.17 14.53
C ILE A 423 24.34 16.05 14.94
N TYR A 424 23.92 14.81 14.76
CA TYR A 424 24.72 13.63 15.03
C TYR A 424 25.31 13.08 13.74
N SER A 425 26.54 12.56 13.80
CA SER A 425 27.13 11.83 12.69
C SER A 425 26.62 10.38 12.65
N PHE A 426 26.67 9.77 11.47
CA PHE A 426 26.30 8.35 11.32
C PHE A 426 27.17 7.45 12.20
N ALA A 427 28.47 7.77 12.33
CA ALA A 427 29.39 7.01 13.16
C ALA A 427 28.98 7.06 14.64
N GLN A 428 28.58 8.23 15.13
CA GLN A 428 28.07 8.39 16.50
C GLN A 428 26.82 7.56 16.74
N MET A 429 25.84 7.61 15.82
CA MET A 429 24.60 6.82 15.96
C MET A 429 24.85 5.31 15.85
N LYS A 430 25.77 4.90 14.97
CA LYS A 430 26.16 3.50 14.83
C LYS A 430 26.81 2.97 16.12
N VAL A 431 27.70 3.74 16.75
CA VAL A 431 28.30 3.34 18.03
C VAL A 431 27.27 3.36 19.15
N ALA A 432 26.46 4.42 19.23
CA ALA A 432 25.47 4.57 20.30
C ALA A 432 24.44 3.44 20.32
N THR A 433 24.08 2.89 19.16
CA THR A 433 23.08 1.81 19.02
C THR A 433 23.69 0.40 18.99
N ASP A 434 24.99 0.26 19.27
CA ASP A 434 25.74 -0.98 19.12
C ASP A 434 25.57 -1.57 17.71
N HIS A 435 25.99 -0.81 16.71
CA HIS A 435 25.94 -1.18 15.29
C HIS A 435 24.51 -1.50 14.79
N PHE A 436 23.49 -0.85 15.36
CA PHE A 436 22.08 -1.15 15.10
C PHE A 436 21.72 -2.62 15.42
N SER A 437 22.27 -3.14 16.51
CA SER A 437 22.04 -4.51 16.97
C SER A 437 20.55 -4.81 17.16
N LEU A 438 20.13 -6.00 16.74
CA LEU A 438 18.76 -6.48 16.94
C LEU A 438 18.37 -6.53 18.43
N GLN A 439 19.34 -6.71 19.33
CA GLN A 439 19.11 -6.71 20.78
C GLN A 439 18.65 -5.33 21.29
N ASN A 440 19.08 -4.26 20.62
CA ASN A 440 18.70 -2.88 20.94
C ASN A 440 17.45 -2.42 20.19
N LYS A 441 16.82 -3.27 19.38
CA LYS A 441 15.62 -2.88 18.62
C LYS A 441 14.43 -2.74 19.56
N LEU A 442 13.87 -1.53 19.63
CA LEU A 442 12.70 -1.20 20.44
C LEU A 442 11.38 -1.53 19.72
N GLY A 443 11.36 -1.40 18.40
CA GLY A 443 10.20 -1.66 17.56
C GLY A 443 10.47 -1.35 16.09
N GLU A 444 9.54 -1.70 15.22
CA GLU A 444 9.56 -1.35 13.79
C GLU A 444 8.12 -1.15 13.31
N GLY A 445 7.88 -0.04 12.62
CA GLY A 445 6.60 0.28 11.98
C GLY A 445 6.80 0.71 10.53
N GLY A 446 5.78 1.30 9.91
CA GLY A 446 5.84 1.78 8.51
C GLY A 446 6.95 2.79 8.20
N PHE A 447 7.55 3.37 9.23
CA PHE A 447 8.59 4.41 9.14
C PHE A 447 10.01 3.90 9.40
N GLY A 448 10.17 2.58 9.59
CA GLY A 448 11.46 1.93 9.81
C GLY A 448 11.72 1.55 11.28
N PRO A 449 12.88 0.91 11.54
CA PRO A 449 13.23 0.41 12.86
C PRO A 449 13.66 1.51 13.83
N VAL A 450 13.30 1.34 15.10
CA VAL A 450 13.73 2.18 16.23
C VAL A 450 14.66 1.39 17.13
N TYR A 451 15.82 1.97 17.45
CA TYR A 451 16.83 1.34 18.30
C TYR A 451 17.04 2.13 19.59
N LYS A 452 17.22 1.42 20.71
CA LYS A 452 17.79 1.98 21.92
C LYS A 452 19.26 2.27 21.67
N GLY A 453 19.72 3.42 22.12
CA GLY A 453 21.12 3.77 22.12
C GLY A 453 21.56 4.44 23.41
N LYS A 454 22.86 4.53 23.58
CA LYS A 454 23.50 5.25 24.69
C LYS A 454 24.58 6.17 24.15
N LEU A 455 24.42 7.47 24.37
CA LEU A 455 25.41 8.47 23.98
C LEU A 455 26.66 8.38 24.88
N PRO A 456 27.82 8.93 24.46
CA PRO A 456 29.06 8.88 25.25
C PRO A 456 28.96 9.49 26.65
N ASN A 457 28.05 10.44 26.85
CA ASN A 457 27.75 11.05 28.15
C ASN A 457 26.88 10.15 29.05
N GLY A 458 26.54 8.94 28.62
CA GLY A 458 25.72 7.98 29.34
C GLY A 458 24.21 8.15 29.13
N GLN A 459 23.78 9.15 28.39
CA GLN A 459 22.36 9.42 28.14
C GLN A 459 21.72 8.37 27.23
N GLU A 460 20.59 7.81 27.65
CA GLU A 460 19.81 6.88 26.83
C GLU A 460 18.97 7.64 25.79
N ILE A 461 18.96 7.13 24.57
CA ILE A 461 18.27 7.70 23.41
C ILE A 461 17.51 6.63 22.65
N ALA A 462 16.51 7.07 21.87
CA ALA A 462 15.85 6.24 20.87
C ALA A 462 16.18 6.78 19.47
N VAL A 463 16.73 5.93 18.60
CA VAL A 463 17.15 6.29 17.24
C VAL A 463 16.19 5.65 16.24
N LYS A 464 15.33 6.45 15.63
CA LYS A 464 14.43 6.04 14.54
C LYS A 464 15.18 6.18 13.23
N ARG A 465 15.50 5.06 12.58
CA ARG A 465 16.19 5.03 11.29
C ARG A 465 15.15 4.93 10.18
N LEU A 466 15.02 5.99 9.38
CA LEU A 466 14.01 6.06 8.34
C LEU A 466 14.42 5.23 7.13
N SER A 467 13.47 4.53 6.51
CA SER A 467 13.73 3.69 5.34
C SER A 467 14.20 4.51 4.14
N GLN A 468 15.24 4.03 3.44
CA GLN A 468 15.82 4.68 2.25
C GLN A 468 14.88 4.65 1.01
N SER A 469 13.82 3.82 1.03
CA SER A 469 13.04 3.48 -0.17
C SER A 469 11.78 4.33 -0.42
N SER A 470 11.45 5.33 0.41
CA SER A 470 10.21 6.12 0.24
C SER A 470 10.48 7.61 0.04
N VAL A 471 9.86 8.20 -0.99
CA VAL A 471 9.73 9.66 -1.17
C VAL A 471 9.05 10.28 0.07
N GLN A 472 8.13 9.53 0.67
CA GLN A 472 7.42 9.84 1.91
C GLN A 472 8.36 10.01 3.13
N GLY A 473 9.41 9.19 3.28
CA GLY A 473 10.31 9.25 4.44
C GLY A 473 11.15 10.52 4.50
N VAL A 474 11.33 11.22 3.37
CA VAL A 474 12.02 12.52 3.32
C VAL A 474 11.13 13.65 3.82
N GLU A 475 9.88 13.70 3.37
CA GLU A 475 8.89 14.69 3.83
C GLU A 475 8.60 14.52 5.32
N GLU A 476 8.47 13.28 5.79
CA GLU A 476 8.23 12.98 7.20
C GLU A 476 9.40 13.39 8.09
N PHE A 477 10.63 13.10 7.65
CA PHE A 477 11.84 13.56 8.33
C PHE A 477 11.85 15.09 8.45
N GLN A 478 11.58 15.79 7.35
CA GLN A 478 11.55 17.25 7.33
C GLN A 478 10.45 17.82 8.22
N ASN A 479 9.26 17.21 8.21
CA ASN A 479 8.15 17.59 9.08
C ASN A 479 8.52 17.43 10.56
N GLU A 480 9.05 16.28 10.95
CA GLU A 480 9.47 16.02 12.33
C GLU A 480 10.55 16.98 12.79
N VAL A 481 11.61 17.19 12.00
CA VAL A 481 12.67 18.16 12.33
C VAL A 481 12.09 19.57 12.46
N THR A 482 11.23 19.98 11.52
CA THR A 482 10.64 21.34 11.50
C THR A 482 9.72 21.57 12.70
N LEU A 483 8.86 20.61 13.02
CA LEU A 483 7.91 20.70 14.13
C LEU A 483 8.61 20.60 15.48
N SER A 484 9.69 19.83 15.58
CA SER A 484 10.45 19.69 16.84
C SER A 484 11.12 20.98 17.30
N VAL A 485 11.50 21.86 16.36
CA VAL A 485 12.00 23.19 16.69
C VAL A 485 10.88 24.11 17.19
N LYS A 486 9.66 23.93 16.67
CA LYS A 486 8.51 24.81 16.90
C LYS A 486 7.64 24.41 18.09
N LEU A 487 7.63 23.12 18.44
CA LEU A 487 6.75 22.55 19.45
C LEU A 487 7.58 22.11 20.65
N GLN A 488 7.28 22.68 21.82
CA GLN A 488 7.90 22.32 23.09
C GLN A 488 6.82 22.28 24.17
N HIS A 489 6.50 21.08 24.63
CA HIS A 489 5.50 20.88 25.66
C HIS A 489 5.75 19.57 26.42
N VAL A 490 5.40 19.53 27.70
CA VAL A 490 5.64 18.39 28.60
C VAL A 490 4.87 17.12 28.22
N ASN A 491 3.88 17.22 27.32
CA ASN A 491 3.14 16.07 26.80
C ASN A 491 3.43 15.76 25.33
N LEU A 492 4.50 16.33 24.77
CA LEU A 492 5.01 15.97 23.44
C LEU A 492 6.36 15.29 23.58
N LEU A 493 6.64 14.31 22.74
CA LEU A 493 7.94 13.63 22.70
C LEU A 493 8.99 14.58 22.12
N ARG A 494 10.09 14.79 22.86
CA ARG A 494 11.15 15.69 22.41
C ARG A 494 12.13 15.00 21.47
N VAL A 495 12.30 15.56 20.27
CA VAL A 495 13.44 15.25 19.41
C VAL A 495 14.67 16.01 19.94
N GLN A 496 15.73 15.26 20.23
CA GLN A 496 17.01 15.81 20.68
C GLN A 496 17.92 16.21 19.52
N GLY A 497 17.76 15.54 18.38
CA GLY A 497 18.59 15.80 17.22
C GLY A 497 18.31 14.86 16.06
N PHE A 498 19.15 14.95 15.03
CA PHE A 498 19.00 14.15 13.82
C PHE A 498 20.36 13.83 13.18
N CYS A 499 20.38 12.81 12.32
CA CYS A 499 21.48 12.49 11.43
C CYS A 499 20.99 12.49 9.98
N SER A 500 21.77 13.11 9.09
CA SER A 500 21.51 13.17 7.65
C SER A 500 22.79 12.94 6.83
N GLU A 501 23.66 12.03 7.28
CA GLU A 501 24.92 11.66 6.61
C GLU A 501 24.77 10.37 5.79
N LYS A 502 25.54 10.20 4.72
CA LYS A 502 25.63 8.94 3.94
C LYS A 502 24.28 8.40 3.45
N GLU A 503 23.37 9.29 3.05
CA GLU A 503 22.00 8.95 2.62
C GLU A 503 21.10 8.38 3.73
N GLU A 504 21.59 8.35 4.97
CA GLU A 504 20.85 7.88 6.15
C GLU A 504 20.15 9.05 6.83
N LYS A 505 18.82 8.94 6.98
CA LYS A 505 18.01 9.89 7.75
C LYS A 505 17.60 9.24 9.07
N MET A 506 18.02 9.81 10.18
CA MET A 506 17.70 9.30 11.51
C MET A 506 17.22 10.43 12.43
N LEU A 507 16.18 10.15 13.20
CA LEU A 507 15.68 11.04 14.26
C LEU A 507 16.09 10.47 15.62
N VAL A 508 16.60 11.34 16.49
CA VAL A 508 17.08 10.99 17.82
C VAL A 508 16.13 11.58 18.86
N TYR A 509 15.42 10.71 19.57
CA TYR A 509 14.48 11.06 20.63
C TYR A 509 15.08 10.75 22.00
N GLU A 510 14.50 11.35 23.03
CA GLU A 510 14.61 10.81 24.39
C GLU A 510 14.01 9.41 24.51
N TYR A 511 14.69 8.58 25.29
CA TYR A 511 14.25 7.21 25.51
C TYR A 511 13.06 7.17 26.49
N MET A 512 12.03 6.42 26.11
CA MET A 512 10.80 6.25 26.90
C MET A 512 10.81 4.84 27.53
N PRO A 513 11.09 4.72 28.84
CA PRO A 513 11.30 3.42 29.48
C PRO A 513 10.02 2.59 29.58
N ASN A 514 8.87 3.24 29.70
CA ASN A 514 7.57 2.58 29.84
C ASN A 514 6.88 2.28 28.49
N LYS A 515 7.59 2.44 27.37
CA LYS A 515 7.08 2.15 26.00
C LYS A 515 5.79 2.91 25.68
N SER A 516 5.01 2.43 24.73
CA SER A 516 3.76 3.01 24.27
C SER A 516 2.56 2.54 25.09
N LEU A 517 1.49 3.34 25.12
CA LEU A 517 0.28 3.10 25.89
C LEU A 517 -0.42 1.79 25.51
N ASP A 518 -0.40 1.43 24.22
CA ASP A 518 -0.95 0.17 23.70
C ASP A 518 -0.33 -1.09 24.37
N CYS A 519 0.96 -1.03 24.72
CA CYS A 519 1.65 -2.10 25.45
C CYS A 519 1.05 -2.33 26.85
N HIS A 520 0.43 -1.30 27.44
CA HIS A 520 -0.17 -1.40 28.77
C HIS A 520 -1.67 -1.69 28.73
N ILE A 521 -2.41 -1.04 27.82
CA ILE A 521 -3.87 -1.24 27.74
C ILE A 521 -4.25 -2.57 27.08
N TYR A 522 -3.38 -3.19 26.27
CA TYR A 522 -3.71 -4.45 25.60
C TYR A 522 -3.11 -5.69 26.25
N GLU A 523 -1.99 -5.57 26.97
CA GLU A 523 -1.31 -6.71 27.61
C GLU A 523 -1.86 -6.97 29.02
N PRO A 524 -2.54 -8.10 29.29
CA PRO A 524 -3.23 -8.33 30.56
C PRO A 524 -2.34 -8.19 31.80
N SER A 525 -1.08 -8.63 31.71
CA SER A 525 -0.07 -8.54 32.77
C SER A 525 0.34 -7.10 33.11
N LYS A 526 0.20 -6.16 32.17
CA LYS A 526 0.56 -4.74 32.35
C LYS A 526 -0.65 -3.84 32.60
N ARG A 527 -1.86 -4.27 32.22
CA ARG A 527 -3.10 -3.52 32.50
C ARG A 527 -3.26 -3.15 33.97
N VAL A 528 -2.85 -4.04 34.87
CA VAL A 528 -2.86 -3.83 36.33
C VAL A 528 -1.99 -2.65 36.79
N GLN A 529 -1.01 -2.23 35.97
CA GLN A 529 -0.16 -1.07 36.25
C GLN A 529 -0.87 0.26 35.93
N LEU A 530 -1.95 0.23 35.14
CA LEU A 530 -2.79 1.36 34.75
C LEU A 530 -4.13 1.35 35.49
N ASN A 531 -4.09 1.67 36.79
CA ASN A 531 -5.30 1.97 37.55
C ASN A 531 -6.04 3.20 36.99
N TRP A 532 -7.26 3.42 37.44
CA TRP A 532 -8.11 4.51 36.94
C TRP A 532 -7.44 5.89 37.08
N GLU A 533 -6.79 6.17 38.20
CA GLU A 533 -6.09 7.43 38.44
C GLU A 533 -5.01 7.71 37.38
N LYS A 534 -4.17 6.73 37.07
CA LYS A 534 -3.16 6.86 36.02
C LYS A 534 -3.79 7.04 34.64
N ARG A 535 -4.87 6.32 34.32
CA ARG A 535 -5.59 6.52 33.04
C ARG A 535 -6.15 7.94 32.94
N VAL A 536 -6.68 8.50 34.02
CA VAL A 536 -7.14 9.90 34.06
C VAL A 536 -5.99 10.88 33.86
N GLN A 537 -4.83 10.66 34.48
CA GLN A 537 -3.64 11.48 34.28
C GLN A 537 -3.16 11.42 32.81
N ILE A 538 -3.17 10.23 32.20
CA ILE A 538 -2.84 10.03 30.79
C ILE A 538 -3.84 10.78 29.89
N ILE A 539 -5.15 10.64 30.12
CA ILE A 539 -6.18 11.36 29.37
C ILE A 539 -5.96 12.87 29.46
N LYS A 540 -5.74 13.40 30.67
CA LYS A 540 -5.47 14.83 30.89
C LYS A 540 -4.21 15.30 30.15
N GLY A 541 -3.12 14.54 30.20
CA GLY A 541 -1.88 14.88 29.52
C GLY A 541 -2.02 14.87 27.99
N ILE A 542 -2.76 13.90 27.42
CA ILE A 542 -3.06 13.88 25.98
C ILE A 542 -3.88 15.12 25.58
N ILE A 543 -4.92 15.45 26.35
CA ILE A 543 -5.74 16.64 26.10
C ILE A 543 -4.89 17.91 26.15
N GLN A 544 -4.02 18.05 27.16
CA GLN A 544 -3.11 19.20 27.28
C GLN A 544 -2.16 19.31 26.08
N GLY A 545 -1.58 18.19 25.65
CA GLY A 545 -0.73 18.15 24.45
C GLY A 545 -1.47 18.56 23.18
N LEU A 546 -2.70 18.08 22.98
CA LEU A 546 -3.54 18.44 21.84
C LEU A 546 -3.98 19.91 21.85
N ILE A 547 -4.42 20.42 22.99
CA ILE A 547 -4.77 21.84 23.13
C ILE A 547 -3.55 22.71 22.84
N TYR A 548 -2.37 22.34 23.33
CA TYR A 548 -1.14 23.08 23.06
C TYR A 548 -0.87 23.18 21.55
N ILE A 549 -0.85 22.07 20.82
CA ILE A 549 -0.53 22.09 19.38
C ILE A 549 -1.63 22.77 18.53
N GLN A 550 -2.88 22.79 19.01
CA GLN A 550 -4.00 23.37 18.26
C GLN A 550 -4.24 24.86 18.54
N GLU A 551 -4.08 25.30 19.80
CA GLU A 551 -4.52 26.62 20.26
C GLU A 551 -3.39 27.49 20.84
N TYR A 552 -2.37 26.92 21.48
CA TYR A 552 -1.36 27.69 22.23
C TYR A 552 0.04 27.73 21.62
N SER A 553 0.33 26.88 20.63
CA SER A 553 1.59 26.93 19.92
C SER A 553 1.58 28.03 18.83
N ALA A 554 2.75 28.40 18.32
CA ALA A 554 2.87 29.49 17.33
C ALA A 554 2.09 29.23 16.03
N PHE A 555 1.73 27.98 15.76
CA PHE A 555 0.93 27.57 14.62
C PHE A 555 -0.10 26.54 15.06
N THR A 556 -1.27 26.49 14.44
CA THR A 556 -2.18 25.36 14.65
C THR A 556 -1.58 24.15 13.93
N VAL A 557 -1.32 23.06 14.66
CA VAL A 557 -0.81 21.80 14.09
C VAL A 557 -1.87 20.72 14.26
N ILE A 558 -2.19 20.04 13.16
CA ILE A 558 -3.06 18.86 13.14
C ILE A 558 -2.18 17.62 13.04
N HIS A 559 -2.24 16.74 14.02
CA HIS A 559 -1.35 15.58 14.14
C HIS A 559 -1.64 14.51 13.09
N ARG A 560 -2.92 14.18 12.90
CA ARG A 560 -3.44 13.19 11.92
C ARG A 560 -3.01 11.73 12.08
N ASP A 561 -2.29 11.38 13.15
CA ASP A 561 -1.95 9.98 13.47
C ASP A 561 -2.02 9.70 14.98
N LEU A 562 -3.00 10.29 15.65
CA LEU A 562 -3.19 10.09 17.08
C LEU A 562 -3.78 8.70 17.35
N LYS A 563 -3.04 7.86 18.07
CA LYS A 563 -3.41 6.48 18.43
C LYS A 563 -2.63 6.00 19.65
N ALA A 564 -3.06 4.91 20.27
CA ALA A 564 -2.44 4.39 21.49
C ALA A 564 -0.94 4.03 21.34
N SER A 565 -0.51 3.55 20.17
CA SER A 565 0.90 3.24 19.91
C SER A 565 1.79 4.48 19.73
N ASN A 566 1.19 5.65 19.47
CA ASN A 566 1.90 6.93 19.35
C ASN A 566 1.86 7.76 20.65
N ILE A 567 1.28 7.22 21.74
CA ILE A 567 1.39 7.79 23.08
C ILE A 567 2.46 7.03 23.85
N LEU A 568 3.65 7.60 23.97
CA LEU A 568 4.73 7.03 24.77
C LEU A 568 4.60 7.44 26.25
N LEU A 569 5.14 6.63 27.14
CA LEU A 569 5.11 6.84 28.57
C LEU A 569 6.53 7.04 29.10
N ASP A 570 6.75 8.16 29.80
CA ASP A 570 8.01 8.42 30.49
C ASP A 570 8.12 7.59 31.79
N ASP A 571 9.22 7.75 32.51
CA ASP A 571 9.52 7.05 33.77
C ASP A 571 8.45 7.25 34.86
N GLU A 572 7.73 8.37 34.83
CA GLU A 572 6.63 8.68 35.75
C GLU A 572 5.25 8.23 35.22
N MET A 573 5.19 7.47 34.12
CA MET A 573 3.97 7.06 33.42
C MET A 573 3.16 8.24 32.85
N LYS A 574 3.79 9.39 32.58
CA LYS A 574 3.14 10.53 31.94
C LYS A 574 3.18 10.39 30.42
N PRO A 575 2.11 10.81 29.71
CA PRO A 575 2.01 10.64 28.27
C PRO A 575 2.84 11.67 27.49
N ARG A 576 3.46 11.18 26.41
CA ARG A 576 4.16 11.95 25.38
C ARG A 576 3.59 11.59 24.01
N ILE A 577 2.93 12.54 23.36
CA ILE A 577 2.45 12.39 21.99
C ILE A 577 3.66 12.41 21.04
N SER A 578 3.74 11.42 20.14
CA SER A 578 4.86 11.20 19.23
C SER A 578 4.40 10.97 17.79
N ASP A 579 5.35 10.90 16.85
CA ASP A 579 5.14 10.60 15.43
C ASP A 579 4.43 11.73 14.64
N PHE A 580 5.10 12.87 14.55
CA PHE A 580 4.62 14.06 13.84
C PHE A 580 4.91 14.04 12.33
N GLY A 581 5.41 12.93 11.79
CA GLY A 581 5.86 12.83 10.39
C GLY A 581 4.79 13.23 9.36
N ILE A 582 3.51 12.94 9.65
CA ILE A 582 2.39 13.25 8.74
C ILE A 582 1.53 14.45 9.18
N ALA A 583 1.99 15.20 10.19
CA ALA A 583 1.28 16.35 10.74
C ALA A 583 1.27 17.53 9.76
N LYS A 584 0.27 18.42 9.88
CA LYS A 584 0.11 19.60 9.01
C LYS A 584 0.02 20.88 9.83
N ILE A 585 0.73 21.90 9.36
CA ILE A 585 0.75 23.25 9.94
C ILE A 585 -0.33 24.10 9.24
N PHE A 586 -1.23 24.69 10.02
CA PHE A 586 -2.22 25.67 9.59
C PHE A 586 -1.77 27.08 9.95
N CYS A 587 -1.98 28.02 9.03
CA CYS A 587 -1.96 29.44 9.36
C CYS A 587 -3.32 29.82 9.98
N THR A 588 -3.31 30.71 10.98
CA THR A 588 -4.44 31.05 11.86
C THR A 588 -5.75 31.54 11.19
N LYS A 589 -5.78 31.68 9.86
CA LYS A 589 -6.97 32.13 9.10
C LYS A 589 -7.79 30.98 8.47
N ASP A 590 -7.24 29.77 8.41
CA ASP A 590 -7.89 28.63 7.74
C ASP A 590 -8.46 27.66 8.78
N ASN A 591 -9.79 27.45 8.75
CA ASN A 591 -10.48 26.54 9.69
C ASN A 591 -10.49 25.07 9.21
N GLN A 592 -10.19 24.82 7.93
CA GLN A 592 -10.21 23.51 7.28
C GLN A 592 -9.30 23.55 6.05
N ALA A 593 -8.72 22.41 5.68
CA ALA A 593 -7.98 22.24 4.44
C ALA A 593 -8.36 20.92 3.77
N ASN A 594 -8.12 20.84 2.46
CA ASN A 594 -8.30 19.63 1.67
C ASN A 594 -6.93 19.11 1.21
N THR A 595 -6.76 17.79 1.19
CA THR A 595 -5.60 17.11 0.62
C THR A 595 -6.05 16.03 -0.35
N GLY A 596 -5.43 15.96 -1.53
CA GLY A 596 -5.61 14.86 -2.48
C GLY A 596 -4.96 13.54 -2.04
N ARG A 597 -4.27 13.52 -0.88
CA ARG A 597 -3.56 12.36 -0.34
C ARG A 597 -4.09 12.00 1.06
N ILE A 598 -4.68 10.81 1.20
CA ILE A 598 -5.34 10.29 2.43
C ILE A 598 -4.38 9.41 3.22
N ILE A 599 -3.74 9.97 4.24
CA ILE A 599 -2.84 9.23 5.14
C ILE A 599 -3.31 9.32 6.60
N GLY A 600 -3.01 8.30 7.40
CA GLY A 600 -3.41 8.15 8.81
C GLY A 600 -3.68 6.69 9.18
N THR A 601 -3.78 6.39 10.48
CA THR A 601 -4.02 5.01 10.95
C THR A 601 -5.49 4.60 10.84
N TYR A 602 -5.72 3.44 10.23
CA TYR A 602 -7.05 2.85 10.04
C TYR A 602 -7.90 2.81 11.32
N GLY A 603 -9.17 3.19 11.19
CA GLY A 603 -10.14 3.27 12.28
C GLY A 603 -9.96 4.46 13.23
N CYS A 604 -8.88 5.24 13.12
CA CYS A 604 -8.70 6.52 13.82
C CYS A 604 -8.91 7.73 12.88
N VAL A 605 -9.15 7.47 11.59
CA VAL A 605 -9.36 8.48 10.54
C VAL A 605 -10.85 8.85 10.47
N PRO A 606 -11.20 10.15 10.50
CA PRO A 606 -12.59 10.60 10.46
C PRO A 606 -13.23 10.49 9.06
N PRO A 607 -14.56 10.35 8.97
CA PRO A 607 -15.29 10.14 7.71
C PRO A 607 -15.10 11.24 6.67
N GLU A 608 -15.08 12.51 7.06
CA GLU A 608 -14.91 13.63 6.13
C GLU A 608 -13.54 13.65 5.45
N TYR A 609 -12.52 13.12 6.13
CA TYR A 609 -11.19 12.98 5.55
C TYR A 609 -11.15 11.81 4.57
N VAL A 610 -11.77 10.67 4.91
CA VAL A 610 -11.86 9.51 4.00
C VAL A 610 -12.67 9.85 2.74
N LYS A 611 -13.79 10.57 2.91
CA LYS A 611 -14.72 10.90 1.82
C LYS A 611 -14.18 12.01 0.92
N GLY A 612 -13.60 13.07 1.48
CA GLY A 612 -13.28 14.28 0.71
C GLY A 612 -11.89 14.87 0.93
N GLY A 613 -11.00 14.19 1.66
CA GLY A 613 -9.66 14.69 1.99
C GLY A 613 -9.65 15.88 2.96
N ILE A 614 -10.78 16.15 3.62
CA ILE A 614 -10.95 17.31 4.48
C ILE A 614 -10.33 17.03 5.86
N TYR A 615 -9.45 17.91 6.31
CA TYR A 615 -8.90 17.86 7.67
C TYR A 615 -8.96 19.23 8.34
N SER A 616 -9.16 19.20 9.65
CA SER A 616 -9.17 20.38 10.54
C SER A 616 -8.78 19.94 11.96
N ARG A 617 -8.90 20.84 12.94
CA ARG A 617 -8.79 20.51 14.37
C ARG A 617 -9.71 19.35 14.78
N LYS A 618 -10.85 19.18 14.10
CA LYS A 618 -11.83 18.11 14.35
C LYS A 618 -11.33 16.72 13.95
N TYR A 619 -10.25 16.63 13.17
CA TYR A 619 -9.59 15.36 12.87
C TYR A 619 -9.04 14.74 14.16
N ASP A 620 -8.15 15.47 14.85
CA ASP A 620 -7.50 14.95 16.05
C ASP A 620 -8.51 14.77 17.20
N VAL A 621 -9.62 15.54 17.20
CA VAL A 621 -10.74 15.31 18.14
C VAL A 621 -11.36 13.93 17.89
N TYR A 622 -11.62 13.55 16.64
CA TYR A 622 -12.15 12.24 16.31
C TYR A 622 -11.19 11.13 16.74
N SER A 623 -9.92 11.24 16.36
CA SER A 623 -8.88 10.29 16.76
C SER A 623 -8.73 10.19 18.28
N PHE A 624 -8.87 11.32 19.00
CA PHE A 624 -8.88 11.34 20.46
C PHE A 624 -10.10 10.61 21.03
N GLY A 625 -11.29 10.75 20.43
CA GLY A 625 -12.48 10.01 20.83
C GLY A 625 -12.28 8.50 20.74
N VAL A 626 -11.73 8.01 19.63
CA VAL A 626 -11.37 6.59 19.47
C VAL A 626 -10.34 6.15 20.51
N LEU A 627 -9.29 6.95 20.73
CA LEU A 627 -8.27 6.69 21.74
C LEU A 627 -8.85 6.65 23.16
N LEU A 628 -9.78 7.55 23.49
CA LEU A 628 -10.44 7.59 24.78
C LEU A 628 -11.28 6.32 25.01
N LEU A 629 -12.00 5.83 23.99
CA LEU A 629 -12.71 4.54 24.05
C LEU A 629 -11.74 3.39 24.34
N GLN A 630 -10.57 3.35 23.70
CA GLN A 630 -9.54 2.33 23.95
C GLN A 630 -9.01 2.41 25.38
N ILE A 631 -8.75 3.62 25.90
CA ILE A 631 -8.22 3.84 27.25
C ILE A 631 -9.21 3.36 28.30
N ILE A 632 -10.50 3.65 28.18
CA ILE A 632 -11.48 3.29 29.23
C ILE A 632 -11.92 1.83 29.17
N SER A 633 -11.84 1.18 28.01
CA SER A 633 -12.33 -0.20 27.80
C SER A 633 -11.23 -1.26 27.77
N GLY A 634 -9.98 -0.89 27.47
CA GLY A 634 -8.90 -1.85 27.17
C GLY A 634 -9.16 -2.67 25.90
N LYS A 635 -10.11 -2.24 25.05
CA LYS A 635 -10.51 -2.89 23.79
C LYS A 635 -9.76 -2.30 22.61
N LYS A 636 -9.46 -3.13 21.61
CA LYS A 636 -8.77 -2.73 20.37
C LYS A 636 -9.77 -2.21 19.34
N ASN A 637 -9.30 -1.36 18.43
CA ASN A 637 -10.17 -0.79 17.39
C ASN A 637 -10.32 -1.70 16.15
N ASP A 638 -9.44 -2.68 15.98
CA ASP A 638 -9.41 -3.62 14.85
C ASP A 638 -10.20 -4.92 15.09
N CYS A 639 -10.93 -4.99 16.20
CA CYS A 639 -11.70 -6.16 16.63
C CYS A 639 -13.21 -5.87 16.57
N THR A 640 -14.02 -6.93 16.51
CA THR A 640 -15.48 -6.83 16.59
C THR A 640 -16.00 -7.23 17.98
N TYR A 641 -17.09 -6.57 18.40
CA TYR A 641 -17.68 -6.63 19.73
C TYR A 641 -19.20 -6.89 19.66
N GLY A 642 -19.85 -6.96 20.82
CA GLY A 642 -21.26 -7.32 20.96
C GLY A 642 -21.49 -8.83 21.05
N THR A 643 -22.73 -9.21 21.37
CA THR A 643 -23.14 -10.62 21.56
C THR A 643 -22.87 -11.47 20.31
N ASP A 644 -23.05 -10.88 19.12
CA ASP A 644 -22.87 -11.55 17.83
C ASP A 644 -21.48 -11.27 17.18
N LYS A 645 -20.58 -10.56 17.88
CA LYS A 645 -19.25 -10.15 17.39
C LYS A 645 -19.27 -9.49 15.99
N ASN A 646 -20.24 -8.62 15.74
CA ASN A 646 -20.45 -7.94 14.47
C ASN A 646 -20.37 -6.41 14.56
N GLN A 647 -20.17 -5.85 15.76
CA GLN A 647 -20.12 -4.40 15.98
C GLN A 647 -18.67 -3.90 16.04
N THR A 648 -18.40 -2.76 15.45
CA THR A 648 -17.15 -2.00 15.64
C THR A 648 -17.05 -1.48 17.08
N LEU A 649 -15.86 -1.03 17.50
CA LEU A 649 -15.67 -0.42 18.82
C LEU A 649 -16.61 0.77 19.06
N LEU A 650 -16.86 1.59 18.03
CA LEU A 650 -17.72 2.77 18.10
C LEU A 650 -19.19 2.37 18.22
N GLU A 651 -19.67 1.42 17.41
CA GLU A 651 -21.05 0.91 17.48
C GLU A 651 -21.33 0.26 18.83
N TYR A 652 -20.40 -0.57 19.32
CA TYR A 652 -20.55 -1.21 20.63
C TYR A 652 -20.56 -0.18 21.76
N ALA A 653 -19.68 0.83 21.73
CA ALA A 653 -19.67 1.93 22.71
C ALA A 653 -21.00 2.69 22.73
N TYR A 654 -21.56 2.98 21.55
CA TYR A 654 -22.82 3.70 21.42
C TYR A 654 -24.01 2.88 21.94
N GLU A 655 -24.11 1.60 21.60
CA GLU A 655 -25.17 0.73 22.09
C GLU A 655 -25.11 0.56 23.61
N MET A 656 -23.92 0.37 24.18
CA MET A 656 -23.75 0.30 25.64
C MET A 656 -24.12 1.63 26.33
N CYS A 657 -23.80 2.77 25.72
CA CYS A 657 -24.20 4.07 26.26
C CYS A 657 -25.71 4.31 26.15
N LYS A 658 -26.35 3.90 25.05
CA LYS A 658 -27.79 4.09 24.77
C LYS A 658 -28.66 3.21 25.66
N THR A 659 -28.22 1.99 25.96
CA THR A 659 -28.94 1.02 26.78
C THR A 659 -28.66 1.15 28.28
N ASP A 660 -27.95 2.21 28.69
CA ASP A 660 -27.49 2.47 30.07
C ASP A 660 -26.61 1.35 30.68
N ARG A 661 -25.93 0.58 29.82
CA ARG A 661 -25.04 -0.54 30.18
C ARG A 661 -23.56 -0.15 30.08
N SER A 662 -23.23 1.07 30.52
CA SER A 662 -21.88 1.65 30.37
C SER A 662 -20.80 0.85 31.11
N GLU A 663 -21.16 0.17 32.19
CA GLU A 663 -20.26 -0.67 33.00
C GLU A 663 -19.73 -1.89 32.24
N GLU A 664 -20.48 -2.40 31.25
CA GLU A 664 -20.04 -3.53 30.43
C GLU A 664 -19.02 -3.14 29.36
N PHE A 665 -18.97 -1.86 29.02
CA PHE A 665 -17.99 -1.33 28.08
C PHE A 665 -16.61 -1.14 28.73
N THR A 666 -16.59 -0.75 30.01
CA THR A 666 -15.38 -0.41 30.74
C THR A 666 -14.48 -1.61 31.03
N ASP A 667 -13.18 -1.36 31.18
CA ASP A 667 -12.21 -2.40 31.50
C ASP A 667 -12.49 -2.97 32.90
N PRO A 668 -12.76 -4.29 33.05
CA PRO A 668 -13.07 -4.90 34.34
C PRO A 668 -11.96 -4.78 35.39
N SER A 669 -10.72 -4.49 34.98
CA SER A 669 -9.59 -4.28 35.89
C SER A 669 -9.59 -2.91 36.57
N LEU A 670 -10.50 -2.02 36.18
CA LEU A 670 -10.63 -0.70 36.79
C LEU A 670 -11.56 -0.78 38.01
N ASP A 671 -10.98 -0.61 39.21
CA ASP A 671 -11.73 -0.41 40.43
C ASP A 671 -12.33 1.01 40.43
N ASP A 672 -13.62 1.13 40.12
CA ASP A 672 -14.38 2.39 40.15
C ASP A 672 -15.26 2.52 41.39
N ALA A 673 -14.96 1.80 42.49
CA ALA A 673 -15.75 1.87 43.72
C ALA A 673 -15.89 3.32 44.26
N MET A 674 -15.01 4.23 43.83
CA MET A 674 -14.98 5.62 44.27
C MET A 674 -15.66 6.62 43.31
N SER A 675 -15.96 6.31 42.03
CA SER A 675 -16.54 7.31 41.11
C SER A 675 -17.16 6.82 39.77
N PRO A 676 -18.16 5.91 39.73
CA PRO A 676 -18.81 5.38 38.51
C PRO A 676 -19.26 6.43 37.48
N CYS A 677 -19.63 7.61 37.96
CA CYS A 677 -20.03 8.75 37.15
C CYS A 677 -18.91 9.22 36.18
N LYS A 678 -17.64 9.06 36.53
CA LYS A 678 -16.50 9.53 35.72
C LYS A 678 -16.25 8.66 34.50
N MET A 679 -16.39 7.34 34.61
CA MET A 679 -16.24 6.45 33.46
C MET A 679 -17.37 6.64 32.46
N LYS A 680 -18.62 6.72 32.95
CA LYS A 680 -19.79 7.06 32.11
C LYS A 680 -19.60 8.40 31.41
N ARG A 681 -19.05 9.39 32.12
CA ARG A 681 -18.70 10.69 31.56
C ARG A 681 -17.67 10.58 30.43
N CYS A 682 -16.59 9.84 30.64
CA CYS A 682 -15.58 9.61 29.61
C CYS A 682 -16.17 8.92 28.37
N LEU A 683 -17.03 7.92 28.55
CA LEU A 683 -17.73 7.25 27.45
C LEU A 683 -18.59 8.24 26.65
N GLN A 684 -19.40 9.06 27.33
CA GLN A 684 -20.23 10.08 26.67
C GLN A 684 -19.39 11.09 25.89
N VAL A 685 -18.32 11.62 26.50
CA VAL A 685 -17.43 12.58 25.83
C VAL A 685 -16.72 11.93 24.64
N ALA A 686 -16.28 10.67 24.76
CA ALA A 686 -15.68 9.93 23.65
C ALA A 686 -16.65 9.80 22.47
N LEU A 687 -17.93 9.49 22.74
CA LEU A 687 -18.98 9.41 21.72
C LEU A 687 -19.28 10.76 21.07
N LEU A 688 -19.22 11.87 21.82
CA LEU A 688 -19.33 13.22 21.26
C LEU A 688 -18.14 13.57 20.35
N CYS A 689 -16.95 13.03 20.62
CA CYS A 689 -15.78 13.21 19.77
C CYS A 689 -15.86 12.43 18.45
N VAL A 690 -16.55 11.29 18.39
CA VAL A 690 -16.60 10.40 17.20
C VAL A 690 -17.86 10.55 16.34
N GLN A 691 -18.54 11.68 16.42
CA GLN A 691 -19.75 11.97 15.63
C GLN A 691 -19.45 11.96 14.12
N GLU A 692 -20.39 11.45 13.31
CA GLU A 692 -20.29 11.42 11.83
C GLU A 692 -20.01 12.82 11.27
N ARG A 693 -20.81 13.81 11.69
CA ARG A 693 -20.62 15.20 11.32
C ARG A 693 -19.57 15.86 12.20
N TRP A 694 -18.48 16.29 11.60
CA TRP A 694 -17.40 17.03 12.26
C TRP A 694 -17.84 18.35 12.94
N GLU A 695 -18.94 18.98 12.51
CA GLU A 695 -19.48 20.17 13.19
C GLU A 695 -20.05 19.84 14.58
N ASP A 696 -20.60 18.62 14.75
CA ASP A 696 -21.18 18.16 16.00
C ASP A 696 -20.13 17.76 17.05
N ARG A 697 -18.86 17.61 16.65
CA ARG A 697 -17.77 17.26 17.56
C ARG A 697 -17.36 18.47 18.42
N PRO A 698 -17.05 18.31 19.71
CA PRO A 698 -16.50 19.40 20.51
C PRO A 698 -15.08 19.80 20.05
N SER A 699 -14.62 20.98 20.45
CA SER A 699 -13.18 21.34 20.42
C SER A 699 -12.44 20.66 21.57
N MET A 700 -11.11 20.54 21.49
CA MET A 700 -10.33 19.95 22.60
C MET A 700 -10.43 20.75 23.90
N LEU A 701 -10.64 22.07 23.83
CA LEU A 701 -10.90 22.91 25.00
C LEU A 701 -12.26 22.60 25.65
N GLU A 702 -13.29 22.37 24.83
CA GLU A 702 -14.59 21.92 25.31
C GLU A 702 -14.52 20.52 25.90
N VAL A 703 -13.79 19.59 25.27
CA VAL A 703 -13.51 18.24 25.82
C VAL A 703 -12.88 18.33 27.21
N TYR A 704 -11.87 19.19 27.38
CA TYR A 704 -11.25 19.43 28.68
C TYR A 704 -12.27 19.93 29.72
N SER A 705 -13.11 20.90 29.35
CA SER A 705 -14.17 21.41 30.21
C SER A 705 -15.20 20.33 30.57
N MET A 706 -15.65 19.55 29.58
CA MET A 706 -16.63 18.47 29.77
C MET A 706 -16.14 17.39 30.73
N LEU A 707 -14.84 17.07 30.71
CA LEU A 707 -14.23 16.09 31.60
C LEU A 707 -13.82 16.65 32.97
N SER A 708 -13.59 17.95 33.08
CA SER A 708 -13.14 18.59 34.33
C SER A 708 -14.30 19.06 35.23
N TYR A 709 -15.45 19.41 34.65
CA TYR A 709 -16.62 19.92 35.38
C TYR A 709 -17.76 18.91 35.37
N GLU A 710 -17.86 18.11 36.44
CA GLU A 710 -18.85 17.03 36.59
C GLU A 710 -20.31 17.53 36.58
N SER A 711 -20.56 18.76 37.04
CA SER A 711 -21.90 19.36 37.11
C SER A 711 -22.45 19.85 35.76
N ARG A 712 -21.65 19.83 34.69
CA ARG A 712 -22.08 20.31 33.36
C ARG A 712 -22.94 19.25 32.66
N THR A 713 -24.16 19.58 32.27
CA THR A 713 -25.01 18.71 31.44
C THR A 713 -24.37 18.50 30.05
N LEU A 714 -24.31 17.25 29.56
CA LEU A 714 -23.82 16.93 28.22
C LEU A 714 -24.96 16.71 27.24
N PRO A 715 -24.78 17.06 25.95
CA PRO A 715 -25.69 16.63 24.91
C PRO A 715 -25.65 15.11 24.76
N ALA A 716 -26.79 14.51 24.39
CA ALA A 716 -26.82 13.10 24.04
C ALA A 716 -26.01 12.87 22.74
N PRO A 717 -25.09 11.90 22.70
CA PRO A 717 -24.35 11.59 21.48
C PRO A 717 -25.32 11.07 20.42
N LYS A 718 -25.16 11.49 19.16
CA LYS A 718 -25.83 10.86 18.02
C LYS A 718 -25.05 9.60 17.60
N MET A 719 -25.61 8.84 16.67
CA MET A 719 -24.98 7.65 16.12
C MET A 719 -23.55 7.99 15.63
N PRO A 720 -22.52 7.23 16.07
CA PRO A 720 -21.14 7.46 15.67
C PRO A 720 -20.94 7.31 14.17
N ALA A 721 -19.82 7.85 13.70
CA ALA A 721 -19.42 7.67 12.32
C ALA A 721 -19.32 6.20 11.91
N PHE A 722 -19.68 5.88 10.66
CA PHE A 722 -19.55 4.55 10.04
C PHE A 722 -20.45 3.41 10.60
N ALA A 723 -21.44 3.71 11.45
CA ALA A 723 -22.37 2.69 11.96
C ALA A 723 -23.32 2.15 10.86
N ARG A 724 -23.58 0.84 10.86
CA ARG A 724 -24.61 0.22 9.99
C ARG A 724 -25.99 0.71 10.38
N GLN A 725 -26.73 1.33 9.47
CA GLN A 725 -28.16 1.62 9.70
C GLN A 725 -28.94 0.30 9.75
N ALA A 726 -29.43 -0.06 10.93
CA ALA A 726 -30.41 -1.13 11.09
C ALA A 726 -31.82 -0.57 10.87
N GLY A 727 -32.47 -0.99 9.78
CA GLY A 727 -33.93 -0.92 9.59
C GLY A 727 -34.53 0.46 9.31
N GLN A 728 -34.45 0.92 8.06
CA GLN A 728 -35.41 1.85 7.46
C GLN A 728 -35.56 1.56 5.95
N ASP A 729 -35.97 0.35 5.61
CA ASP A 729 -36.56 0.02 4.30
C ASP A 729 -37.88 -0.71 4.53
N GLU A 730 -38.79 -0.08 5.28
CA GLU A 730 -40.22 -0.41 5.21
C GLU A 730 -41.01 0.90 5.16
N GLY A 731 -41.52 1.20 3.97
CA GLY A 731 -42.20 2.47 3.70
C GLY A 731 -42.69 2.63 2.27
N GLY A 732 -43.57 1.72 1.83
CA GLY A 732 -44.60 2.03 0.83
C GLY A 732 -44.31 1.67 -0.62
N TYR A 733 -44.76 0.49 -1.05
CA TYR A 733 -45.76 0.39 -2.12
C TYR A 733 -46.63 -0.84 -1.84
N GLY A 734 -47.94 -0.61 -1.84
CA GLY A 734 -48.94 -1.52 -1.29
C GLY A 734 -49.34 -2.70 -2.16
N ASP A 735 -49.95 -3.65 -1.46
CA ASP A 735 -50.94 -4.64 -1.87
C ASP A 735 -50.72 -5.43 -3.16
N LEU A 736 -50.48 -6.74 -2.98
CA LEU A 736 -51.50 -7.76 -3.27
C LEU A 736 -51.27 -9.01 -2.40
N SER A 737 -52.37 -9.52 -1.86
CA SER A 737 -52.53 -10.49 -0.77
C SER A 737 -52.44 -11.98 -1.25
N PRO A 738 -52.62 -13.02 -0.39
CA PRO A 738 -51.74 -14.20 -0.35
C PRO A 738 -52.40 -15.56 -0.64
N CYS A 739 -51.61 -16.57 -1.06
CA CYS A 739 -51.69 -18.04 -0.84
C CYS A 739 -50.78 -18.71 -1.89
N GLY A 740 -50.09 -19.84 -1.72
CA GLY A 740 -50.01 -20.88 -0.71
C GLY A 740 -48.98 -21.93 -1.19
N LYS A 741 -48.59 -22.78 -0.25
CA LYS A 741 -47.55 -23.83 -0.20
C LYS A 741 -47.25 -24.72 -1.43
N GLU A 742 -45.98 -25.20 -1.42
CA GLU A 742 -45.42 -26.47 -1.95
C GLU A 742 -45.43 -26.59 -3.50
N ASP A 743 -44.38 -27.01 -4.21
CA ASP A 743 -43.47 -28.12 -3.97
C ASP A 743 -42.23 -28.04 -4.90
N CYS A 744 -41.18 -28.79 -4.60
CA CYS A 744 -39.94 -28.91 -5.39
C CYS A 744 -40.16 -29.44 -6.83
N SER A 745 -39.60 -28.78 -7.86
CA SER A 745 -38.73 -29.40 -8.88
C SER A 745 -38.23 -28.39 -9.94
N MET A 746 -37.15 -28.81 -10.60
CA MET A 746 -36.21 -28.12 -11.50
C MET A 746 -36.78 -27.20 -12.58
N ASN A 747 -36.03 -26.12 -12.90
CA ASN A 747 -35.38 -25.89 -14.20
C ASN A 747 -34.88 -24.44 -14.30
N PHE A 748 -33.57 -24.21 -14.17
CA PHE A 748 -32.99 -22.95 -14.66
C PHE A 748 -32.71 -23.08 -16.16
N ALA A 749 -33.61 -22.48 -16.93
CA ALA A 749 -33.40 -22.17 -18.33
C ALA A 749 -32.27 -21.13 -18.46
N THR A 750 -31.25 -21.53 -19.21
CA THR A 750 -30.55 -20.75 -20.23
C THR A 750 -30.75 -19.24 -20.18
N THR A 751 -29.76 -18.53 -19.61
CA THR A 751 -29.54 -17.11 -19.92
C THR A 751 -28.40 -17.03 -20.94
N SER A 752 -28.75 -16.53 -22.11
CA SER A 752 -27.85 -16.24 -23.22
C SER A 752 -26.79 -15.23 -22.78
N THR A 753 -25.53 -15.64 -22.75
CA THR A 753 -24.35 -14.76 -22.69
C THR A 753 -23.67 -14.81 -24.04
N SER A 754 -24.16 -14.00 -24.97
CA SER A 754 -23.42 -13.69 -26.19
C SER A 754 -22.37 -12.63 -25.87
N GLU A 755 -21.12 -12.93 -26.22
CA GLU A 755 -20.02 -12.01 -26.56
C GLU A 755 -19.10 -11.53 -25.43
N LEU A 756 -18.11 -12.38 -25.11
CA LEU A 756 -16.83 -12.02 -24.48
C LEU A 756 -15.68 -12.30 -25.46
N ILE A 757 -15.63 -11.51 -26.53
CA ILE A 757 -14.39 -11.10 -27.18
C ILE A 757 -14.45 -9.57 -27.16
N PRO A 758 -13.55 -8.85 -26.47
CA PRO A 758 -13.49 -7.40 -26.62
C PRO A 758 -13.04 -7.10 -28.06
N ARG A 759 -13.85 -6.32 -28.78
CA ARG A 759 -13.40 -5.64 -30.01
C ARG A 759 -12.18 -4.78 -29.72
#